data_AF-A0A6J5XWA1-F1
#
_entry.id   AF-A0A6J5XWA1-F1
#
_cell.length_a   1.000
_cell.length_b   1.000
_cell.length_c   1.000
_cell.angle_alpha   90.00
_cell.angle_beta   90.00
_cell.angle_gamma   90.00
#
_symmetry.space_group_name_H-M   'P 1'
#
loop_
_entity.id
_entity.type
_entity.pdbx_description
1 polymer ?
#
loop_
_entity_poly.entity_id
_entity_poly.type
_entity_poly.pdbx_seq_one_letter_code
_entity_poly.pdbx_strand_id
1 'polypeptide(L)'
;MAAIAFGCSSFALLRAKQNDAAPEPLLCAQNFSLLRLKQSLRSCASPAWWRSIGVPRASVEVVDDRLIEREEKENVKVLRVGVICGGPSAERGISLNSARSVLDHIQGGDIHVNCYYIDPDLNAFAISPAQVYSNTPADFDFKLASLAQGFESLSNFAEHLAASVDIVFPVIHGKFGEDGGIQELLEKYNIPFVGTGSSECCQAFDKYNASLELSRQGFITVPSCLIQGSEADESELSKWFARNQLDPTSGKVVVKPTRAGSSIGVTVAYGLADSLSKANAIITEGIDSRVLVEIFLEGGSEFTAIVLDVGSGLDCHPVVLLPSEVELQFHGSVDVTEKDAIFNYRRKYLPTQQVAYHTPPHFPIDVIESIQEGASRLFQKLGLRDFARIDGWFLPQSIHVTSSSDSKFGRTEMGTILFTDINLISGMEQTSFLFQQASKVGFSHSNILRSIIRHACVRYPNLASFGSVSDYAPRRSKTSLLNEAVHNCKGTRKVFVIFGGDSSERQVSLISGTNVWLNLQAFDDLEVIPCLLAPTTGDSSNEVDVSSRTVWSLPYSLVLRHTTEEVLDACTEAIEPDRVALTSHLRNRVVQNLMEGLKKHSWFTGFDITDEPPVKLTVEQWIKLAKEAQATVFLAVHGGIGEDGTLQSLLEAEGIPHTGPGVMASKICMDKLATSLALKHLSDLGVLTINKDLRRKEDLLSMRIGNVWHDLISKLQCETICVKPARDGCSTGVARLCCVGDLSVYVKALEDCVLRIPPNSLSKAHGTIEMPNPPPELLIFEPFINTDNIIVSKNENGHQILWSGQSRWVEITVGVIGKQGSMRSLSPSITVRESGDILSLEEKFQGGTGINLTPPPSSIISNEALQRCKRRIEIIANTLELEGFSRIDAFVNVDSGEVLIIEVNTVPGMTPSTVLIHQALAEEPPMYPHQFFRTLLDLALERNI
;
A
#
# COMPACT_ATOMS: atom_id res chain seq x y z
N MET A 1 -17.18 11.30 -46.02
CA MET A 1 -16.69 10.62 -47.24
C MET A 1 -15.91 9.41 -46.76
N ALA A 2 -16.62 8.30 -46.50
CA ALA A 2 -16.86 7.18 -47.43
C ALA A 2 -15.61 6.27 -47.48
N ALA A 3 -15.54 5.16 -46.72
CA ALA A 3 -16.27 3.88 -46.81
C ALA A 3 -15.56 2.83 -47.68
N ILE A 4 -15.82 1.57 -47.31
CA ILE A 4 -15.80 0.32 -48.10
C ILE A 4 -14.64 -0.66 -47.80
N ALA A 5 -15.00 -1.62 -46.95
CA ALA A 5 -14.92 -3.09 -47.10
C ALA A 5 -13.99 -3.74 -48.13
N PHE A 6 -13.35 -4.85 -47.72
CA PHE A 6 -13.10 -5.99 -48.61
C PHE A 6 -13.26 -7.31 -47.85
N GLY A 7 -14.07 -8.20 -48.43
CA GLY A 7 -14.10 -9.63 -48.11
C GLY A 7 -13.08 -10.40 -48.94
N CYS A 8 -12.89 -11.67 -48.61
CA CYS A 8 -12.18 -12.60 -49.49
C CYS A 8 -12.85 -13.98 -49.47
N SER A 9 -13.08 -14.50 -50.67
CA SER A 9 -13.68 -15.79 -50.99
C SER A 9 -12.61 -16.86 -51.27
N SER A 10 -13.06 -18.10 -51.07
CA SER A 10 -12.53 -19.44 -51.36
C SER A 10 -11.63 -19.62 -52.59
N PHE A 11 -10.66 -20.54 -52.50
CA PHE A 11 -10.49 -21.65 -53.45
C PHE A 11 -9.60 -22.76 -52.87
N ALA A 12 -10.03 -24.01 -53.11
CA ALA A 12 -9.42 -25.27 -52.70
C ALA A 12 -8.29 -25.72 -53.65
N LEU A 13 -7.38 -26.60 -53.18
CA LEU A 13 -7.17 -27.97 -53.72
C LEU A 13 -5.87 -28.64 -53.22
N LEU A 14 -6.06 -29.80 -52.58
CA LEU A 14 -5.45 -31.11 -52.89
C LEU A 14 -3.94 -31.42 -52.70
N ARG A 15 -3.76 -32.56 -52.01
CA ARG A 15 -2.71 -33.61 -52.10
C ARG A 15 -1.40 -33.36 -51.35
N ALA A 16 -0.76 -34.34 -50.72
CA ALA A 16 -1.10 -35.73 -50.41
C ALA A 16 0.11 -36.32 -49.64
N LYS A 17 -0.16 -37.26 -48.71
CA LYS A 17 0.64 -38.47 -48.39
C LYS A 17 2.05 -38.24 -47.80
N GLN A 18 2.61 -39.09 -46.94
CA GLN A 18 2.23 -40.31 -46.22
C GLN A 18 3.44 -40.63 -45.32
N ASN A 19 3.18 -41.27 -44.17
CA ASN A 19 3.99 -42.33 -43.55
C ASN A 19 5.41 -41.97 -43.06
N ASP A 20 5.99 -42.55 -42.03
CA ASP A 20 5.60 -43.58 -41.06
C ASP A 20 6.70 -43.59 -39.98
N ALA A 21 6.38 -44.21 -38.84
CA ALA A 21 7.30 -45.01 -38.01
C ALA A 21 8.29 -44.30 -37.04
N ALA A 22 7.91 -44.33 -35.77
CA ALA A 22 8.77 -44.72 -34.63
C ALA A 22 9.41 -46.11 -34.87
N PRO A 23 10.43 -46.62 -34.12
CA PRO A 23 10.72 -46.33 -32.71
C PRO A 23 12.21 -46.26 -32.28
N GLU A 24 12.39 -45.89 -31.00
CA GLU A 24 13.44 -46.23 -30.00
C GLU A 24 14.28 -47.52 -30.19
N PRO A 25 15.31 -47.85 -29.35
CA PRO A 25 15.94 -47.12 -28.22
C PRO A 25 17.50 -47.29 -28.16
N LEU A 26 18.11 -46.91 -27.01
CA LEU A 26 19.27 -47.54 -26.32
C LEU A 26 20.59 -46.73 -26.17
N LEU A 27 20.80 -46.29 -24.91
CA LEU A 27 21.88 -46.67 -23.98
C LEU A 27 23.34 -46.17 -24.17
N CYS A 28 23.90 -45.76 -23.02
CA CYS A 28 25.32 -45.63 -22.62
C CYS A 28 26.13 -44.48 -23.25
N ALA A 29 26.64 -43.50 -22.49
CA ALA A 29 27.57 -43.49 -21.34
C ALA A 29 28.98 -43.04 -21.77
N GLN A 30 29.63 -42.30 -20.86
CA GLN A 30 31.05 -41.92 -20.78
C GLN A 30 31.49 -40.73 -21.66
N ASN A 31 31.78 -39.57 -21.06
CA ASN A 31 32.98 -39.16 -20.30
C ASN A 31 34.20 -38.79 -21.17
N PHE A 32 34.89 -37.75 -20.71
CA PHE A 32 36.17 -37.15 -21.13
C PHE A 32 36.10 -36.20 -22.34
N SER A 33 36.14 -34.87 -22.14
CA SER A 33 37.21 -33.99 -21.63
C SER A 33 38.19 -33.52 -22.70
N LEU A 34 38.51 -32.22 -22.59
CA LEU A 34 39.80 -31.57 -22.88
C LEU A 34 40.11 -31.16 -24.34
N LEU A 35 39.92 -29.85 -24.55
CA LEU A 35 41.01 -28.89 -24.80
C LEU A 35 41.78 -29.03 -26.14
N ARG A 36 41.63 -28.07 -27.06
CA ARG A 36 42.63 -27.03 -27.37
C ARG A 36 42.45 -26.34 -28.74
N LEU A 37 42.99 -25.11 -28.77
CA LEU A 37 43.60 -24.35 -29.89
C LEU A 37 42.63 -23.68 -30.88
N LYS A 38 42.39 -22.36 -30.75
CA LYS A 38 43.18 -21.24 -31.33
C LYS A 38 43.38 -21.37 -32.85
N GLN A 39 42.69 -20.53 -33.63
CA GLN A 39 43.35 -19.47 -34.43
C GLN A 39 42.36 -18.53 -35.12
N SER A 40 42.63 -17.24 -34.92
CA SER A 40 42.13 -16.05 -35.60
C SER A 40 41.97 -16.12 -37.12
N LEU A 41 40.99 -15.39 -37.66
CA LEU A 41 41.17 -14.51 -38.82
C LEU A 41 40.11 -13.38 -38.81
N ARG A 42 40.57 -12.16 -39.11
CA ARG A 42 39.84 -10.88 -39.11
C ARG A 42 39.00 -10.71 -40.38
N SER A 43 37.83 -10.09 -40.28
CA SER A 43 37.38 -9.05 -41.23
C SER A 43 36.24 -8.22 -40.65
N CYS A 44 36.37 -6.89 -40.72
CA CYS A 44 35.42 -5.88 -40.27
C CYS A 44 34.14 -5.85 -41.12
N ALA A 45 32.98 -5.67 -40.48
CA ALA A 45 31.91 -4.77 -40.89
C ALA A 45 30.80 -4.74 -39.82
N SER A 46 30.55 -3.57 -39.24
CA SER A 46 29.39 -3.26 -38.38
C SER A 46 28.12 -3.16 -39.24
N PRO A 47 26.92 -3.48 -38.71
CA PRO A 47 26.20 -2.46 -37.95
C PRO A 47 25.46 -2.97 -36.68
N ALA A 48 25.30 -2.03 -35.75
CA ALA A 48 24.31 -1.93 -34.66
C ALA A 48 23.90 -3.24 -33.95
N TRP A 49 24.59 -3.57 -32.86
CA TRP A 49 24.21 -4.66 -31.95
C TRP A 49 23.60 -4.08 -30.68
N TRP A 50 22.31 -4.35 -30.48
CA TRP A 50 21.64 -4.24 -29.19
C TRP A 50 22.25 -5.31 -28.28
N ARG A 51 22.87 -4.91 -27.17
CA ARG A 51 23.47 -5.86 -26.21
C ARG A 51 22.38 -6.36 -25.26
N SER A 52 22.01 -7.64 -25.35
CA SER A 52 21.27 -8.34 -24.31
C SER A 52 22.26 -9.02 -23.38
N ILE A 53 22.23 -8.70 -22.08
CA ILE A 53 23.07 -9.35 -21.07
C ILE A 53 22.31 -9.39 -19.74
N GLY A 54 22.28 -10.58 -19.12
CA GLY A 54 21.59 -10.86 -17.86
C GLY A 54 22.29 -10.28 -16.62
N VAL A 55 21.47 -10.04 -15.59
CA VAL A 55 21.85 -9.47 -14.28
C VAL A 55 22.53 -10.54 -13.41
N PRO A 56 23.59 -10.21 -12.65
CA PRO A 56 24.25 -11.17 -11.74
C PRO A 56 23.34 -11.59 -10.58
N ARG A 57 23.34 -12.89 -10.25
CA ARG A 57 22.56 -13.49 -9.14
C ARG A 57 23.16 -13.12 -7.79
N ALA A 58 22.33 -12.63 -6.87
CA ALA A 58 22.65 -12.61 -5.44
C ALA A 58 22.37 -14.01 -4.85
N SER A 59 23.24 -14.51 -3.99
CA SER A 59 23.05 -15.79 -3.30
C SER A 59 21.93 -15.65 -2.27
N VAL A 60 20.83 -16.36 -2.47
CA VAL A 60 19.83 -16.61 -1.43
C VAL A 60 20.48 -17.54 -0.41
N GLU A 61 20.83 -17.02 0.77
CA GLU A 61 21.11 -17.88 1.92
C GLU A 61 19.79 -18.46 2.41
N VAL A 62 19.40 -19.59 1.79
CA VAL A 62 18.60 -20.58 2.50
C VAL A 62 19.57 -21.18 3.50
N VAL A 63 19.37 -20.86 4.78
CA VAL A 63 20.23 -21.36 5.86
C VAL A 63 20.24 -22.89 5.79
N ASP A 64 21.40 -23.44 5.45
CA ASP A 64 21.69 -24.86 5.54
C ASP A 64 21.65 -25.27 7.02
N ASP A 65 21.12 -26.47 7.28
CA ASP A 65 20.56 -26.98 8.54
C ASP A 65 21.61 -27.21 9.66
N ARG A 66 22.79 -26.56 9.62
CA ARG A 66 23.99 -27.01 10.35
C ARG A 66 24.77 -25.97 11.14
N LEU A 67 24.29 -24.74 11.31
CA LEU A 67 24.94 -23.74 12.17
C LEU A 67 23.99 -23.15 13.21
N ILE A 68 23.44 -24.02 14.06
CA ILE A 68 23.06 -23.65 15.42
C ILE A 68 24.03 -24.39 16.33
N GLU A 69 25.18 -23.77 16.61
CA GLU A 69 26.03 -24.22 17.71
C GLU A 69 25.23 -24.10 19.00
N ARG A 70 25.16 -25.22 19.71
CA ARG A 70 24.46 -25.38 20.99
C ARG A 70 25.14 -24.52 22.05
N GLU A 71 24.66 -23.30 22.23
CA GLU A 71 24.75 -22.65 23.54
C GLU A 71 23.52 -23.06 24.35
N GLU A 72 23.75 -23.82 25.42
CA GLU A 72 22.75 -24.23 26.40
C GLU A 72 22.20 -22.99 27.14
N LYS A 73 21.20 -22.34 26.55
CA LYS A 73 20.20 -21.51 27.24
C LYS A 73 18.83 -22.08 26.87
N GLU A 74 17.93 -22.16 27.84
CA GLU A 74 16.61 -22.81 27.79
C GLU A 74 16.00 -22.89 26.37
N ASN A 75 15.76 -24.11 25.88
CA ASN A 75 15.26 -24.43 24.53
C ASN A 75 13.90 -23.76 24.27
N VAL A 76 13.89 -22.49 23.88
CA VAL A 76 12.70 -21.86 23.31
C VAL A 76 12.50 -22.42 21.90
N LYS A 77 11.48 -23.26 21.74
CA LYS A 77 11.10 -23.78 20.43
C LYS A 77 10.52 -22.64 19.59
N VAL A 78 11.23 -22.24 18.54
CA VAL A 78 10.80 -21.20 17.59
C VAL A 78 9.80 -21.81 16.61
N LEU A 79 8.65 -21.15 16.39
CA LEU A 79 7.65 -21.58 15.41
C LEU A 79 8.03 -21.07 14.01
N ARG A 80 8.19 -21.96 13.04
CA ARG A 80 8.51 -21.61 11.65
C ARG A 80 7.22 -21.40 10.85
N VAL A 81 6.93 -20.18 10.44
CA VAL A 81 5.72 -19.81 9.70
C VAL A 81 6.07 -19.52 8.24
N GLY A 82 5.45 -20.24 7.30
CA GLY A 82 5.56 -19.95 5.87
C GLY A 82 4.49 -18.96 5.41
N VAL A 83 4.85 -17.73 5.06
CA VAL A 83 3.93 -16.75 4.48
C VAL A 83 3.97 -16.89 2.96
N ILE A 84 2.85 -17.24 2.34
CA ILE A 84 2.73 -17.38 0.88
C ILE A 84 1.92 -16.22 0.33
N CYS A 85 2.47 -15.47 -0.62
CA CYS A 85 1.80 -14.35 -1.28
C CYS A 85 1.88 -14.46 -2.81
N GLY A 86 1.30 -13.48 -3.51
CA GLY A 86 1.21 -13.46 -4.97
C GLY A 86 -0.15 -13.93 -5.48
N GLY A 87 -0.10 -14.83 -6.46
CA GLY A 87 -1.25 -15.48 -7.09
C GLY A 87 -1.60 -14.94 -8.48
N PRO A 88 -2.49 -15.63 -9.22
CA PRO A 88 -2.92 -15.27 -10.56
C PRO A 88 -3.97 -14.15 -10.62
N SER A 89 -4.51 -13.72 -9.46
CA SER A 89 -5.50 -12.66 -9.39
C SER A 89 -4.88 -11.28 -9.66
N ALA A 90 -5.68 -10.35 -10.19
CA ALA A 90 -5.29 -8.93 -10.25
C ALA A 90 -5.15 -8.29 -8.84
N GLU A 91 -5.59 -8.97 -7.78
CA GLU A 91 -5.44 -8.57 -6.37
C GLU A 91 -4.04 -8.86 -5.81
N ARG A 92 -3.10 -9.29 -6.65
CA ARG A 92 -1.72 -9.60 -6.28
C ARG A 92 -1.01 -8.47 -5.53
N GLY A 93 -1.30 -7.20 -5.83
CA GLY A 93 -0.77 -6.06 -5.06
C GLY A 93 -1.24 -6.06 -3.59
N ILE A 94 -2.51 -6.39 -3.34
CA ILE A 94 -3.07 -6.52 -1.99
C ILE A 94 -2.42 -7.69 -1.24
N SER A 95 -2.16 -8.79 -1.95
CA SER A 95 -1.43 -9.95 -1.40
C SER A 95 -0.03 -9.58 -0.94
N LEU A 96 0.74 -8.84 -1.76
CA LEU A 96 2.08 -8.39 -1.39
C LEU A 96 2.07 -7.44 -0.18
N ASN A 97 1.15 -6.47 -0.15
CA ASN A 97 1.00 -5.54 0.99
C ASN A 97 0.58 -6.26 2.28
N SER A 98 -0.33 -7.23 2.17
CA SER A 98 -0.76 -8.06 3.29
C SER A 98 0.38 -8.91 3.83
N ALA A 99 1.19 -9.51 2.95
CA ALA A 99 2.34 -10.31 3.34
C ALA A 99 3.42 -9.49 4.07
N ARG A 100 3.68 -8.25 3.59
CA ARG A 100 4.56 -7.29 4.27
C ARG A 100 4.08 -6.99 5.69
N SER A 101 2.80 -6.65 5.83
CA SER A 101 2.21 -6.36 7.13
C SER A 101 2.23 -7.57 8.07
N VAL A 102 1.95 -8.78 7.55
CA VAL A 102 2.06 -10.01 8.34
C VAL A 102 3.49 -10.20 8.83
N LEU A 103 4.49 -10.09 7.93
CA LEU A 103 5.91 -10.20 8.28
C LEU A 103 6.31 -9.20 9.38
N ASP A 104 5.98 -7.91 9.20
CA ASP A 104 6.33 -6.82 10.13
C ASP A 104 5.78 -7.07 11.55
N HIS A 105 4.61 -7.71 11.67
CA HIS A 105 3.92 -7.83 12.95
C HIS A 105 4.08 -9.19 13.65
N ILE A 106 4.44 -10.27 12.93
CA ILE A 106 4.59 -11.60 13.54
C ILE A 106 6.04 -12.00 13.79
N GLN A 107 7.00 -11.53 12.98
CA GLN A 107 8.42 -11.88 13.13
C GLN A 107 8.92 -11.49 14.54
N GLY A 108 9.59 -12.43 15.22
CA GLY A 108 10.09 -12.19 16.58
C GLY A 108 10.91 -13.35 17.14
N GLY A 109 11.30 -13.27 18.42
CA GLY A 109 12.14 -14.30 19.05
C GLY A 109 11.47 -15.69 19.12
N ASP A 110 10.14 -15.75 19.07
CA ASP A 110 9.35 -16.97 19.15
C ASP A 110 8.78 -17.45 17.80
N ILE A 111 8.82 -16.61 16.76
CA ILE A 111 8.28 -16.89 15.42
C ILE A 111 9.31 -16.49 14.36
N HIS A 112 9.70 -17.44 13.52
CA HIS A 112 10.54 -17.21 12.35
C HIS A 112 9.71 -17.33 11.07
N VAL A 113 9.71 -16.28 10.25
CA VAL A 113 8.93 -16.22 9.01
C VAL A 113 9.80 -16.55 7.80
N ASN A 114 9.35 -17.54 7.02
CA ASN A 114 9.85 -17.80 5.67
C ASN A 114 8.85 -17.27 4.65
N CYS A 115 9.31 -16.53 3.65
CA CYS A 115 8.45 -15.93 2.63
C CYS A 115 8.49 -16.72 1.32
N TYR A 116 7.32 -16.91 0.71
CA TYR A 116 7.16 -17.58 -0.57
C TYR A 116 6.23 -16.79 -1.48
N TYR A 117 6.43 -16.94 -2.78
CA TYR A 117 5.66 -16.24 -3.80
C TYR A 117 5.14 -17.22 -4.86
N ILE A 118 3.90 -17.00 -5.28
CA ILE A 118 3.28 -17.66 -6.43
C ILE A 118 3.09 -16.61 -7.53
N ASP A 119 3.63 -16.85 -8.72
CA ASP A 119 3.46 -15.93 -9.86
C ASP A 119 2.09 -16.14 -10.57
N PRO A 120 1.76 -15.34 -11.59
CA PRO A 120 0.48 -15.47 -12.29
C PRO A 120 0.30 -16.76 -13.07
N ASP A 121 1.40 -17.43 -13.40
CA ASP A 121 1.45 -18.70 -14.12
C ASP A 121 1.48 -19.91 -13.14
N LEU A 122 1.30 -19.65 -11.84
CA LEU A 122 1.34 -20.63 -10.73
C LEU A 122 2.72 -21.27 -10.51
N ASN A 123 3.79 -20.63 -10.93
CA ASN A 123 5.14 -21.03 -10.53
C ASN A 123 5.42 -20.52 -9.12
N ALA A 124 6.04 -21.37 -8.30
CA ALA A 124 6.36 -21.06 -6.91
C ALA A 124 7.82 -20.69 -6.72
N PHE A 125 8.08 -19.79 -5.79
CA PHE A 125 9.42 -19.27 -5.48
C PHE A 125 9.61 -19.08 -3.97
N ALA A 126 10.79 -19.43 -3.46
CA ALA A 126 11.26 -18.96 -2.16
C ALA A 126 11.90 -17.58 -2.34
N ILE A 127 11.51 -16.62 -1.50
CA ILE A 127 11.92 -15.22 -1.60
C ILE A 127 12.54 -14.75 -0.28
N SER A 128 13.45 -13.77 -0.35
CA SER A 128 13.93 -13.14 0.88
C SER A 128 12.86 -12.22 1.47
N PRO A 129 12.83 -12.02 2.81
CA PRO A 129 11.91 -11.06 3.42
C PRO A 129 12.07 -9.64 2.87
N ALA A 130 13.25 -9.26 2.37
CA ALA A 130 13.47 -7.96 1.74
C ALA A 130 12.65 -7.76 0.46
N GLN A 131 12.33 -8.83 -0.28
CA GLN A 131 11.60 -8.73 -1.56
C GLN A 131 10.15 -8.29 -1.38
N VAL A 132 9.50 -8.57 -0.24
CA VAL A 132 8.10 -8.16 0.02
C VAL A 132 7.94 -6.64 0.14
N TYR A 133 9.04 -5.91 0.30
CA TYR A 133 9.05 -4.45 0.30
C TYR A 133 9.09 -3.85 -1.10
N SER A 134 9.14 -4.65 -2.17
CA SER A 134 9.08 -4.15 -3.55
C SER A 134 7.86 -3.25 -3.78
N ASN A 135 8.00 -2.30 -4.70
CA ASN A 135 7.08 -1.17 -4.80
C ASN A 135 5.74 -1.55 -5.42
N THR A 136 5.80 -2.27 -6.54
CA THR A 136 4.65 -2.73 -7.32
C THR A 136 4.80 -4.22 -7.64
N PRO A 137 3.73 -4.92 -8.04
CA PRO A 137 3.85 -6.28 -8.57
C PRO A 137 4.82 -6.38 -9.75
N ALA A 138 4.92 -5.34 -10.59
CA ALA A 138 5.88 -5.30 -11.69
C ALA A 138 7.33 -5.16 -11.22
N ASP A 139 7.60 -4.31 -10.21
CA ASP A 139 8.92 -4.22 -9.55
C ASP A 139 9.32 -5.56 -8.91
N PHE A 140 8.35 -6.23 -8.29
CA PHE A 140 8.53 -7.55 -7.69
C PHE A 140 8.88 -8.62 -8.74
N ASP A 141 8.06 -8.76 -9.78
CA ASP A 141 8.28 -9.75 -10.87
C ASP A 141 9.61 -9.51 -11.58
N PHE A 142 10.00 -8.24 -11.77
CA PHE A 142 11.28 -7.88 -12.35
C PHE A 142 12.46 -8.42 -11.53
N LYS A 143 12.38 -8.30 -10.20
CA LYS A 143 13.44 -8.72 -9.26
C LYS A 143 13.46 -10.24 -9.04
N LEU A 144 12.31 -10.90 -9.18
CA LEU A 144 12.11 -12.32 -8.88
C LEU A 144 13.15 -13.22 -9.56
N ALA A 145 13.40 -13.03 -10.86
CA ALA A 145 14.33 -13.88 -11.62
C ALA A 145 15.78 -13.83 -11.11
N SER A 146 16.16 -12.74 -10.44
CA SER A 146 17.53 -12.51 -9.95
C SER A 146 17.73 -12.82 -8.47
N LEU A 147 16.65 -12.74 -7.68
CA LEU A 147 16.72 -12.81 -6.21
C LEU A 147 15.98 -14.00 -5.60
N ALA A 148 15.21 -14.76 -6.38
CA ALA A 148 14.39 -15.85 -5.85
C ALA A 148 14.86 -17.23 -6.31
N GLN A 149 14.54 -18.24 -5.51
CA GLN A 149 14.74 -19.64 -5.86
C GLN A 149 13.40 -20.23 -6.32
N GLY A 150 13.28 -20.49 -7.61
CA GLY A 150 12.10 -21.15 -8.19
C GLY A 150 12.06 -22.64 -7.89
N PHE A 151 10.85 -23.18 -7.78
CA PHE A 151 10.60 -24.63 -7.69
C PHE A 151 10.18 -25.17 -9.06
N GLU A 152 10.60 -26.40 -9.39
CA GLU A 152 10.27 -27.03 -10.68
C GLU A 152 8.77 -27.34 -10.83
N SER A 153 8.07 -27.51 -9.71
CA SER A 153 6.62 -27.74 -9.68
C SER A 153 6.02 -27.34 -8.34
N LEU A 154 4.69 -27.15 -8.30
CA LEU A 154 3.95 -26.97 -7.05
C LEU A 154 4.09 -28.18 -6.10
N SER A 155 4.37 -29.37 -6.63
CA SER A 155 4.61 -30.56 -5.81
C SER A 155 5.94 -30.46 -5.06
N ASN A 156 7.01 -30.06 -5.75
CA ASN A 156 8.31 -29.83 -5.09
C ASN A 156 8.25 -28.66 -4.10
N PHE A 157 7.47 -27.63 -4.42
CA PHE A 157 7.20 -26.54 -3.48
C PHE A 157 6.51 -27.05 -2.21
N ALA A 158 5.46 -27.87 -2.33
CA ALA A 158 4.77 -28.44 -1.19
C ALA A 158 5.68 -29.37 -0.37
N GLU A 159 6.50 -30.21 -1.01
CA GLU A 159 7.52 -31.03 -0.34
C GLU A 159 8.52 -30.17 0.44
N HIS A 160 8.95 -29.05 -0.13
CA HIS A 160 9.82 -28.09 0.56
C HIS A 160 9.12 -27.50 1.78
N LEU A 161 7.88 -27.00 1.63
CA LEU A 161 7.10 -26.45 2.74
C LEU A 161 6.95 -27.46 3.89
N ALA A 162 6.63 -28.71 3.58
CA ALA A 162 6.47 -29.77 4.57
C ALA A 162 7.76 -30.03 5.39
N ALA A 163 8.94 -29.71 4.84
CA ALA A 163 10.22 -29.84 5.53
C ALA A 163 10.66 -28.55 6.24
N SER A 164 10.39 -27.38 5.63
CA SER A 164 10.99 -26.11 6.02
C SER A 164 10.15 -25.29 7.01
N VAL A 165 8.84 -25.51 7.08
CA VAL A 165 7.94 -24.76 7.96
C VAL A 165 7.09 -25.67 8.85
N ASP A 166 6.58 -25.11 9.95
CA ASP A 166 5.67 -25.81 10.85
C ASP A 166 4.21 -25.54 10.49
N ILE A 167 3.89 -24.32 10.05
CA ILE A 167 2.57 -23.90 9.60
C ILE A 167 2.67 -22.87 8.47
N VAL A 168 1.73 -22.88 7.55
CA VAL A 168 1.63 -21.90 6.46
C VAL A 168 0.54 -20.87 6.75
N PHE A 169 0.83 -19.59 6.54
CA PHE A 169 -0.17 -18.54 6.47
C PHE A 169 -0.35 -18.16 4.98
N PRO A 170 -1.39 -18.67 4.29
CA PRO A 170 -1.68 -18.28 2.93
C PRO A 170 -2.23 -16.85 2.92
N VAL A 171 -1.52 -15.94 2.25
CA VAL A 171 -1.88 -14.52 2.10
C VAL A 171 -2.12 -14.19 0.62
N ILE A 172 -2.84 -15.06 -0.07
CA ILE A 172 -3.22 -14.89 -1.49
C ILE A 172 -4.70 -14.48 -1.55
N HIS A 173 -4.98 -13.39 -2.27
CA HIS A 173 -6.35 -12.84 -2.42
C HIS A 173 -6.92 -13.25 -3.79
N GLY A 174 -8.21 -13.56 -3.84
CA GLY A 174 -8.89 -14.01 -5.05
C GLY A 174 -8.49 -15.43 -5.48
N LYS A 175 -8.38 -15.66 -6.80
CA LYS A 175 -8.11 -16.98 -7.41
C LYS A 175 -6.81 -17.61 -6.87
N PHE A 176 -6.82 -18.93 -6.68
CA PHE A 176 -5.79 -19.75 -6.03
C PHE A 176 -5.61 -19.52 -4.52
N GLY A 177 -6.19 -18.45 -3.95
CA GLY A 177 -6.17 -18.16 -2.52
C GLY A 177 -7.51 -18.41 -1.84
N GLU A 178 -8.51 -17.59 -2.16
CA GLU A 178 -9.83 -17.66 -1.55
C GLU A 178 -10.73 -18.72 -2.18
N ASP A 179 -10.40 -19.21 -3.38
CA ASP A 179 -11.14 -20.28 -4.06
C ASP A 179 -10.74 -21.69 -3.61
N GLY A 180 -9.80 -21.81 -2.67
CA GLY A 180 -9.36 -23.09 -2.09
C GLY A 180 -8.14 -23.73 -2.77
N GLY A 181 -7.59 -23.14 -3.84
CA GLY A 181 -6.52 -23.76 -4.62
C GLY A 181 -5.23 -24.05 -3.84
N ILE A 182 -4.71 -23.07 -3.11
CA ILE A 182 -3.52 -23.26 -2.27
C ILE A 182 -3.82 -24.19 -1.08
N GLN A 183 -5.02 -24.13 -0.52
CA GLN A 183 -5.44 -24.97 0.59
C GLN A 183 -5.51 -26.43 0.17
N GLU A 184 -6.04 -26.74 -1.02
CA GLU A 184 -6.06 -28.11 -1.56
C GLU A 184 -4.63 -28.66 -1.69
N LEU A 185 -3.68 -27.83 -2.16
CA LEU A 185 -2.27 -28.21 -2.24
C LEU A 185 -1.70 -28.51 -0.84
N LEU A 186 -1.97 -27.67 0.15
CA LEU A 186 -1.47 -27.85 1.53
C LEU A 186 -2.08 -29.08 2.21
N GLU A 187 -3.39 -29.31 2.04
CA GLU A 187 -4.12 -30.47 2.53
C GLU A 187 -3.57 -31.78 1.95
N LYS A 188 -3.31 -31.81 0.64
CA LYS A 188 -2.75 -32.99 -0.04
C LYS A 188 -1.41 -33.45 0.54
N TYR A 189 -0.58 -32.51 0.99
CA TYR A 189 0.75 -32.78 1.57
C TYR A 189 0.74 -32.78 3.12
N ASN A 190 -0.44 -32.69 3.75
CA ASN A 190 -0.61 -32.62 5.20
C ASN A 190 0.17 -31.47 5.87
N ILE A 191 0.27 -30.33 5.18
CA ILE A 191 0.94 -29.14 5.70
C ILE A 191 -0.07 -28.34 6.52
N PRO A 192 0.19 -28.06 7.81
CA PRO A 192 -0.67 -27.21 8.61
C PRO A 192 -0.79 -25.81 8.03
N PHE A 193 -1.97 -25.19 8.07
CA PHE A 193 -2.15 -23.82 7.59
C PHE A 193 -3.22 -23.03 8.34
N VAL A 194 -3.11 -21.71 8.30
CA VAL A 194 -4.09 -20.75 8.84
C VAL A 194 -5.23 -20.55 7.84
N GLY A 195 -6.47 -20.55 8.33
CA GLY A 195 -7.68 -20.27 7.56
C GLY A 195 -8.54 -21.49 7.26
N THR A 196 -9.52 -21.27 6.39
CA THR A 196 -10.58 -22.23 6.02
C THR A 196 -10.09 -23.28 5.02
N GLY A 197 -10.65 -24.51 5.07
CA GLY A 197 -10.30 -25.62 4.17
C GLY A 197 -10.76 -25.44 2.71
N SER A 198 -10.18 -26.20 1.79
CA SER A 198 -10.40 -26.02 0.34
C SER A 198 -11.85 -26.19 -0.10
N SER A 199 -12.56 -27.16 0.47
CA SER A 199 -13.98 -27.47 0.25
C SER A 199 -14.87 -26.28 0.57
N GLU A 200 -14.74 -25.76 1.79
CA GLU A 200 -15.53 -24.64 2.29
C GLU A 200 -15.15 -23.35 1.56
N CYS A 201 -13.87 -23.20 1.17
CA CYS A 201 -13.40 -22.09 0.37
C CYS A 201 -14.11 -22.00 -0.99
N CYS A 202 -14.14 -23.11 -1.71
CA CYS A 202 -14.79 -23.21 -3.01
C CYS A 202 -16.30 -22.88 -2.92
N GLN A 203 -16.96 -23.29 -1.83
CA GLN A 203 -18.38 -23.00 -1.61
C GLN A 203 -18.65 -21.52 -1.28
N ALA A 204 -17.83 -20.90 -0.42
CA ALA A 204 -18.06 -19.56 0.07
C ALA A 204 -17.62 -18.46 -0.92
N PHE A 205 -16.57 -18.71 -1.71
CA PHE A 205 -15.99 -17.70 -2.60
C PHE A 205 -16.82 -17.43 -3.87
N ASP A 206 -17.55 -18.44 -4.38
CA ASP A 206 -18.47 -18.25 -5.50
C ASP A 206 -19.75 -17.56 -5.01
N LYS A 207 -19.88 -16.25 -5.31
CA LYS A 207 -20.98 -15.40 -4.79
C LYS A 207 -22.37 -15.94 -5.10
N TYR A 208 -22.55 -16.59 -6.26
CA TYR A 208 -23.84 -17.16 -6.61
C TYR A 208 -24.15 -18.41 -5.78
N ASN A 209 -23.18 -19.33 -5.68
CA ASN A 209 -23.35 -20.54 -4.87
C ASN A 209 -23.52 -20.20 -3.38
N ALA A 210 -22.75 -19.22 -2.88
CA ALA A 210 -22.88 -18.69 -1.53
C ALA A 210 -24.30 -18.13 -1.30
N SER A 211 -24.83 -17.30 -2.21
CA SER A 211 -26.21 -16.79 -2.13
C SER A 211 -27.27 -17.90 -2.11
N LEU A 212 -27.11 -18.96 -2.91
CA LEU A 212 -28.01 -20.11 -2.86
C LEU A 212 -27.97 -20.83 -1.51
N GLU A 213 -26.77 -21.04 -0.96
CA GLU A 213 -26.59 -21.66 0.34
C GLU A 213 -27.16 -20.79 1.47
N LEU A 214 -26.91 -19.48 1.45
CA LEU A 214 -27.50 -18.51 2.36
C LEU A 214 -29.03 -18.60 2.38
N SER A 215 -29.65 -18.61 1.20
CA SER A 215 -31.10 -18.74 1.06
C SER A 215 -31.61 -20.08 1.62
N ARG A 216 -30.90 -21.19 1.35
CA ARG A 216 -31.21 -22.52 1.90
C ARG A 216 -31.12 -22.54 3.43
N GLN A 217 -30.20 -21.78 4.00
CA GLN A 217 -29.97 -21.64 5.44
C GLN A 217 -30.94 -20.65 6.12
N GLY A 218 -31.87 -20.07 5.36
CA GLY A 218 -32.91 -19.18 5.86
C GLY A 218 -32.51 -17.71 5.89
N PHE A 219 -31.40 -17.31 5.28
CA PHE A 219 -31.03 -15.89 5.16
C PHE A 219 -31.80 -15.22 4.02
N ILE A 220 -32.03 -13.92 4.16
CA ILE A 220 -32.47 -13.08 3.05
C ILE A 220 -31.26 -12.80 2.18
N THR A 221 -31.42 -12.99 0.87
CA THR A 221 -30.37 -12.76 -0.12
C THR A 221 -30.85 -11.78 -1.18
N VAL A 222 -29.90 -11.08 -1.79
CA VAL A 222 -30.20 -10.19 -2.92
C VAL A 222 -30.73 -11.05 -4.07
N PRO A 223 -31.89 -10.72 -4.67
CA PRO A 223 -32.33 -11.40 -5.87
C PRO A 223 -31.26 -11.27 -6.95
N SER A 224 -30.92 -12.39 -7.58
CA SER A 224 -29.81 -12.44 -8.54
C SER A 224 -30.12 -13.33 -9.74
N CYS A 225 -29.48 -13.05 -10.87
CA CYS A 225 -29.52 -13.83 -12.10
C CYS A 225 -28.09 -14.18 -12.51
N LEU A 226 -27.85 -15.43 -12.90
CA LEU A 226 -26.54 -15.91 -13.31
C LEU A 226 -26.46 -15.96 -14.83
N ILE A 227 -25.40 -15.40 -15.40
CA ILE A 227 -25.07 -15.44 -16.81
C ILE A 227 -23.81 -16.30 -16.99
N GLN A 228 -23.84 -17.25 -17.92
CA GLN A 228 -22.73 -18.16 -18.21
C GLN A 228 -22.56 -18.36 -19.72
N GLY A 229 -21.32 -18.42 -20.20
CA GLY A 229 -21.01 -18.72 -21.60
C GLY A 229 -21.21 -17.54 -22.57
N SER A 230 -20.91 -17.77 -23.85
CA SER A 230 -20.94 -16.74 -24.91
C SER A 230 -22.32 -16.49 -25.52
N GLU A 231 -23.33 -17.27 -25.14
CA GLU A 231 -24.74 -17.09 -25.54
C GLU A 231 -25.54 -16.74 -24.30
N ALA A 232 -25.44 -15.48 -23.86
CA ALA A 232 -26.22 -14.99 -22.74
C ALA A 232 -27.72 -15.14 -23.06
N ASP A 233 -28.44 -15.92 -22.24
CA ASP A 233 -29.87 -16.16 -22.44
C ASP A 233 -30.66 -14.90 -22.07
N GLU A 234 -30.76 -13.96 -23.03
CA GLU A 234 -31.56 -12.73 -22.94
C GLU A 234 -32.99 -13.04 -22.44
N SER A 235 -33.52 -14.23 -22.75
CA SER A 235 -34.82 -14.68 -22.26
C SER A 235 -34.87 -14.83 -20.74
N GLU A 236 -33.83 -15.40 -20.13
CA GLU A 236 -33.76 -15.61 -18.69
C GLU A 236 -33.63 -14.28 -17.95
N LEU A 237 -32.72 -13.42 -18.42
CA LEU A 237 -32.52 -12.10 -17.83
C LEU A 237 -33.78 -11.23 -17.95
N SER A 238 -34.46 -11.26 -19.10
CA SER A 238 -35.73 -10.57 -19.32
C SER A 238 -36.82 -11.04 -18.36
N LYS A 239 -36.97 -12.36 -18.17
CA LYS A 239 -37.89 -12.93 -17.16
C LYS A 239 -37.50 -12.53 -15.74
N TRP A 240 -36.21 -12.42 -15.44
CA TRP A 240 -35.73 -11.98 -14.13
C TRP A 240 -36.02 -10.50 -13.87
N PHE A 241 -35.82 -9.61 -14.85
CA PHE A 241 -36.22 -8.19 -14.75
C PHE A 241 -37.72 -8.05 -14.47
N ALA A 242 -38.55 -8.77 -15.24
CA ALA A 242 -40.01 -8.75 -15.05
C ALA A 242 -40.44 -9.25 -13.66
N ARG A 243 -39.83 -10.33 -13.15
CA ARG A 243 -40.12 -10.87 -11.81
C ARG A 243 -39.76 -9.91 -10.68
N ASN A 244 -38.69 -9.13 -10.85
CA ASN A 244 -38.21 -8.17 -9.85
C ASN A 244 -38.74 -6.75 -10.08
N GLN A 245 -39.70 -6.57 -11.00
CA GLN A 245 -40.34 -5.28 -11.30
C GLN A 245 -39.34 -4.19 -11.73
N LEU A 246 -38.26 -4.59 -12.43
CA LEU A 246 -37.27 -3.68 -12.98
C LEU A 246 -37.67 -3.24 -14.40
N ASP A 247 -37.46 -1.97 -14.72
CA ASP A 247 -37.66 -1.46 -16.08
C ASP A 247 -36.62 -2.07 -17.04
N PRO A 248 -37.03 -2.66 -18.19
CA PRO A 248 -36.11 -3.34 -19.09
C PRO A 248 -35.14 -2.40 -19.82
N THR A 249 -35.38 -1.09 -19.81
CA THR A 249 -34.56 -0.08 -20.49
C THR A 249 -33.71 0.78 -19.56
N SER A 250 -34.16 0.97 -18.32
CA SER A 250 -33.56 1.91 -17.36
C SER A 250 -33.38 1.32 -15.96
N GLY A 251 -33.86 0.09 -15.72
CA GLY A 251 -33.76 -0.57 -14.42
C GLY A 251 -32.31 -0.74 -14.00
N LYS A 252 -31.99 -0.27 -12.80
CA LYS A 252 -30.63 -0.23 -12.26
C LYS A 252 -30.26 -1.55 -11.59
N VAL A 253 -29.15 -2.14 -12.02
CA VAL A 253 -28.62 -3.41 -11.50
C VAL A 253 -27.11 -3.33 -11.27
N VAL A 254 -26.57 -4.26 -10.51
CA VAL A 254 -25.13 -4.48 -10.37
C VAL A 254 -24.75 -5.72 -11.15
N VAL A 255 -23.73 -5.61 -12.00
CA VAL A 255 -23.13 -6.71 -12.76
C VAL A 255 -21.73 -6.97 -12.20
N LYS A 256 -21.47 -8.18 -11.72
CA LYS A 256 -20.20 -8.55 -11.08
C LYS A 256 -19.77 -9.99 -11.37
N PRO A 257 -18.47 -10.29 -11.43
CA PRO A 257 -17.99 -11.67 -11.52
C PRO A 257 -18.34 -12.48 -10.26
N THR A 258 -18.54 -13.78 -10.42
CA THR A 258 -18.83 -14.67 -9.29
C THR A 258 -17.61 -14.99 -8.44
N ARG A 259 -16.41 -15.05 -9.04
CA ARG A 259 -15.16 -15.57 -8.47
C ARG A 259 -13.97 -14.61 -8.55
N ALA A 260 -14.23 -13.30 -8.57
CA ALA A 260 -13.19 -12.27 -8.41
C ALA A 260 -13.47 -11.40 -7.17
N GLY A 261 -12.48 -10.69 -6.66
CA GLY A 261 -12.65 -9.79 -5.52
C GLY A 261 -13.74 -8.74 -5.74
N SER A 262 -14.29 -8.21 -4.64
CA SER A 262 -15.48 -7.32 -4.58
C SER A 262 -15.30 -5.93 -5.21
N SER A 263 -14.36 -5.77 -6.15
CA SER A 263 -14.11 -4.54 -6.89
C SER A 263 -13.53 -4.75 -8.29
N ILE A 264 -13.17 -5.97 -8.67
CA ILE A 264 -12.70 -6.28 -10.03
C ILE A 264 -13.91 -6.68 -10.86
N GLY A 265 -14.13 -5.98 -11.98
CA GLY A 265 -15.26 -6.27 -12.87
C GLY A 265 -16.65 -5.96 -12.29
N VAL A 266 -16.74 -5.22 -11.17
CA VAL A 266 -18.02 -4.79 -10.59
C VAL A 266 -18.47 -3.49 -11.26
N THR A 267 -19.64 -3.49 -11.88
CA THR A 267 -20.19 -2.33 -12.59
C THR A 267 -21.69 -2.16 -12.32
N VAL A 268 -22.19 -0.94 -12.37
CA VAL A 268 -23.63 -0.65 -12.41
C VAL A 268 -24.09 -0.71 -13.86
N ALA A 269 -25.22 -1.34 -14.14
CA ALA A 269 -25.84 -1.39 -15.47
C ALA A 269 -27.28 -0.90 -15.46
N TYR A 270 -27.76 -0.41 -16.60
CA TYR A 270 -29.10 0.15 -16.77
C TYR A 270 -29.88 -0.58 -17.88
N GLY A 271 -30.91 -1.33 -17.47
CA GLY A 271 -31.73 -2.14 -18.37
C GLY A 271 -31.05 -3.40 -18.87
N LEU A 272 -31.77 -4.17 -19.69
CA LEU A 272 -31.34 -5.49 -20.18
C LEU A 272 -30.12 -5.42 -21.09
N ALA A 273 -30.13 -4.49 -22.05
CA ALA A 273 -29.10 -4.39 -23.07
C ALA A 273 -27.73 -4.02 -22.46
N ASP A 274 -27.70 -3.04 -21.55
CA ASP A 274 -26.47 -2.63 -20.87
C ASP A 274 -25.96 -3.73 -19.93
N SER A 275 -26.86 -4.41 -19.21
CA SER A 275 -26.51 -5.53 -18.32
C SER A 275 -25.82 -6.67 -19.08
N LEU A 276 -26.37 -7.05 -20.23
CA LEU A 276 -25.77 -8.08 -21.10
C LEU A 276 -24.44 -7.64 -21.69
N SER A 277 -24.35 -6.38 -22.13
CA SER A 277 -23.12 -5.80 -22.66
C SER A 277 -21.99 -5.85 -21.62
N LYS A 278 -22.26 -5.38 -20.39
CA LYS A 278 -21.30 -5.38 -19.28
C LYS A 278 -20.95 -6.79 -18.82
N ALA A 279 -21.90 -7.72 -18.77
CA ALA A 279 -21.62 -9.12 -18.46
C ALA A 279 -20.73 -9.79 -19.52
N ASN A 280 -21.03 -9.58 -20.80
CA ASN A 280 -20.22 -10.10 -21.90
C ASN A 280 -18.82 -9.49 -21.92
N ALA A 281 -18.66 -8.23 -21.53
CA ALA A 281 -17.35 -7.60 -21.38
C ALA A 281 -16.50 -8.33 -20.33
N ILE A 282 -17.04 -8.59 -19.13
CA ILE A 282 -16.35 -9.36 -18.07
C ILE A 282 -15.89 -10.75 -18.56
N ILE A 283 -16.76 -11.45 -19.30
CA ILE A 283 -16.46 -12.78 -19.85
C ILE A 283 -15.38 -12.69 -20.95
N THR A 284 -15.50 -11.73 -21.86
CA THR A 284 -14.59 -11.58 -23.01
C THR A 284 -13.21 -11.06 -22.58
N GLU A 285 -13.16 -10.23 -21.54
CA GLU A 285 -11.92 -9.79 -20.88
C GLU A 285 -11.25 -10.92 -20.08
N GLY A 286 -11.91 -12.06 -19.91
CA GLY A 286 -11.38 -13.22 -19.19
C GLY A 286 -11.33 -13.05 -17.67
N ILE A 287 -12.10 -12.09 -17.12
CA ILE A 287 -12.17 -11.84 -15.68
C ILE A 287 -12.85 -13.02 -14.96
N ASP A 288 -14.01 -13.45 -15.47
CA ASP A 288 -14.73 -14.64 -14.98
C ASP A 288 -15.61 -15.20 -16.09
N SER A 289 -15.79 -16.52 -16.13
CA SER A 289 -16.70 -17.19 -17.07
C SER A 289 -18.16 -17.18 -16.60
N ARG A 290 -18.39 -16.78 -15.35
CA ARG A 290 -19.69 -16.68 -14.70
C ARG A 290 -19.89 -15.26 -14.16
N VAL A 291 -21.01 -14.64 -14.53
CA VAL A 291 -21.34 -13.27 -14.13
C VAL A 291 -22.67 -13.24 -13.42
N LEU A 292 -22.73 -12.49 -12.34
CA LEU A 292 -23.90 -12.31 -11.50
C LEU A 292 -24.52 -10.93 -11.76
N VAL A 293 -25.82 -10.89 -12.01
CA VAL A 293 -26.63 -9.67 -12.08
C VAL A 293 -27.53 -9.60 -10.85
N GLU A 294 -27.40 -8.54 -10.06
CA GLU A 294 -28.13 -8.32 -8.82
C GLU A 294 -28.92 -7.02 -8.85
N ILE A 295 -29.99 -6.95 -8.05
CA ILE A 295 -30.71 -5.69 -7.85
C ILE A 295 -29.75 -4.65 -7.22
N PHE A 296 -29.76 -3.43 -7.74
CA PHE A 296 -29.05 -2.32 -7.11
C PHE A 296 -29.76 -1.93 -5.80
N LEU A 297 -29.03 -2.01 -4.69
CA LEU A 297 -29.56 -1.76 -3.35
C LEU A 297 -29.57 -0.24 -3.05
N GLU A 298 -30.54 0.46 -3.62
CA GLU A 298 -30.67 1.91 -3.46
C GLU A 298 -31.03 2.31 -2.02
N GLY A 299 -30.33 3.31 -1.48
CA GLY A 299 -30.55 3.83 -0.12
C GLY A 299 -30.04 2.93 1.02
N GLY A 300 -29.34 1.84 0.71
CA GLY A 300 -28.69 1.00 1.71
C GLY A 300 -27.32 1.50 2.13
N SER A 301 -26.93 1.18 3.36
CA SER A 301 -25.56 1.35 3.86
C SER A 301 -24.82 0.01 3.79
N GLU A 302 -23.61 0.00 3.23
CA GLU A 302 -22.73 -1.17 3.25
C GLU A 302 -22.08 -1.31 4.64
N PHE A 303 -21.90 -2.55 5.09
CA PHE A 303 -21.19 -2.86 6.32
C PHE A 303 -20.19 -4.00 6.13
N THR A 304 -19.15 -3.97 6.94
CA THR A 304 -18.14 -5.03 7.04
C THR A 304 -18.05 -5.54 8.47
N ALA A 305 -18.00 -6.85 8.64
CA ALA A 305 -17.86 -7.51 9.94
C ALA A 305 -16.72 -8.54 9.91
N ILE A 306 -15.73 -8.34 10.78
CA ILE A 306 -14.65 -9.32 11.00
C ILE A 306 -15.12 -10.34 12.02
N VAL A 307 -14.97 -11.63 11.68
CA VAL A 307 -15.28 -12.75 12.55
C VAL A 307 -13.98 -13.44 12.95
N LEU A 308 -13.79 -13.70 14.24
CA LEU A 308 -12.67 -14.46 14.79
C LEU A 308 -13.18 -15.74 15.42
N ASP A 309 -12.57 -16.87 15.11
CA ASP A 309 -12.80 -18.11 15.84
C ASP A 309 -11.95 -18.10 17.13
N VAL A 310 -12.61 -18.17 18.27
CA VAL A 310 -11.96 -18.26 19.59
C VAL A 310 -12.26 -19.61 20.26
N GLY A 311 -12.73 -20.58 19.48
CA GLY A 311 -13.05 -21.93 19.89
C GLY A 311 -11.81 -22.75 20.28
N SER A 312 -11.99 -24.04 20.50
CA SER A 312 -10.87 -24.93 20.88
C SER A 312 -10.94 -26.26 20.16
N GLY A 313 -9.83 -26.69 19.57
CA GLY A 313 -9.75 -27.93 18.81
C GLY A 313 -10.66 -27.88 17.58
N LEU A 314 -11.70 -28.70 17.58
CA LEU A 314 -12.69 -28.77 16.48
C LEU A 314 -13.95 -27.92 16.75
N ASP A 315 -14.13 -27.44 17.98
CA ASP A 315 -15.27 -26.61 18.38
C ASP A 315 -15.07 -25.17 17.89
N CYS A 316 -15.99 -24.70 17.03
CA CYS A 316 -15.96 -23.37 16.43
C CYS A 316 -16.79 -22.41 17.28
N HIS A 317 -16.14 -21.37 17.81
CA HIS A 317 -16.79 -20.33 18.60
C HIS A 317 -16.50 -18.96 17.98
N PRO A 318 -17.25 -18.57 16.94
CA PRO A 318 -17.03 -17.31 16.26
C PRO A 318 -17.52 -16.14 17.10
N VAL A 319 -16.64 -15.16 17.27
CA VAL A 319 -16.94 -13.86 17.84
C VAL A 319 -16.79 -12.82 16.76
N VAL A 320 -17.89 -12.10 16.49
CA VAL A 320 -17.90 -11.00 15.53
C VAL A 320 -17.43 -9.73 16.23
N LEU A 321 -16.46 -9.05 15.64
CA LEU A 321 -15.95 -7.79 16.13
C LEU A 321 -17.00 -6.68 15.99
N LEU A 322 -16.64 -5.45 16.35
CA LEU A 322 -17.50 -4.30 16.10
C LEU A 322 -17.55 -4.05 14.59
N PRO A 323 -18.72 -4.18 13.93
CA PRO A 323 -18.81 -3.94 12.49
C PRO A 323 -18.40 -2.51 12.13
N SER A 324 -18.13 -2.28 10.85
CA SER A 324 -17.87 -0.97 10.29
C SER A 324 -18.92 -0.64 9.25
N GLU A 325 -19.47 0.56 9.28
CA GLU A 325 -20.28 1.11 8.18
C GLU A 325 -19.37 1.79 7.16
N VAL A 326 -19.69 1.61 5.88
CA VAL A 326 -19.04 2.28 4.75
C VAL A 326 -20.00 3.32 4.20
N GLU A 327 -19.72 4.59 4.47
CA GLU A 327 -20.52 5.72 4.00
C GLU A 327 -19.88 6.33 2.74
N LEU A 328 -20.63 6.43 1.64
CA LEU A 328 -20.19 7.13 0.44
C LEU A 328 -20.50 8.63 0.57
N GLN A 329 -19.47 9.48 0.57
CA GLN A 329 -19.59 10.93 0.65
C GLN A 329 -19.61 11.56 -0.76
N PHE A 330 -20.64 12.33 -1.06
CA PHE A 330 -20.79 13.07 -2.32
C PHE A 330 -20.71 14.58 -2.05
N HIS A 331 -19.62 15.22 -2.49
CA HIS A 331 -19.45 16.67 -2.39
C HIS A 331 -19.75 17.35 -3.73
N GLY A 332 -20.87 18.07 -3.80
CA GLY A 332 -21.27 18.92 -4.94
C GLY A 332 -22.33 18.33 -5.87
N SER A 333 -23.07 19.20 -6.55
CA SER A 333 -24.13 18.89 -7.52
C SER A 333 -23.59 18.50 -8.91
N VAL A 334 -22.50 17.74 -8.95
CA VAL A 334 -21.92 17.26 -10.22
C VAL A 334 -22.50 15.87 -10.47
N ASP A 335 -23.04 15.65 -11.68
CA ASP A 335 -23.60 14.37 -12.12
C ASP A 335 -22.69 13.21 -11.69
N VAL A 336 -23.21 12.34 -10.83
CA VAL A 336 -22.53 11.12 -10.38
C VAL A 336 -22.28 10.28 -11.63
N THR A 337 -21.03 10.23 -12.09
CA THR A 337 -20.68 9.36 -13.23
C THR A 337 -20.85 7.90 -12.82
N GLU A 338 -21.09 6.97 -13.76
CA GLU A 338 -21.29 5.53 -13.46
C GLU A 338 -20.19 4.91 -12.58
N LYS A 339 -18.98 5.48 -12.59
CA LYS A 339 -17.83 5.03 -11.80
C LYS A 339 -17.87 5.46 -10.34
N ASP A 340 -18.68 6.47 -10.00
CA ASP A 340 -18.73 7.08 -8.67
C ASP A 340 -19.91 6.57 -7.80
N ALA A 341 -20.77 5.73 -8.35
CA ALA A 341 -21.98 5.25 -7.66
C ALA A 341 -21.77 4.05 -6.71
N ILE A 342 -20.57 3.45 -6.66
CA ILE A 342 -20.28 2.23 -5.89
C ILE A 342 -18.98 2.30 -5.10
N PHE A 343 -18.85 1.47 -4.06
CA PHE A 343 -17.62 1.30 -3.29
C PHE A 343 -16.61 0.42 -4.04
N ASN A 344 -15.78 1.07 -4.88
CA ASN A 344 -14.84 0.41 -5.79
C ASN A 344 -13.41 0.25 -5.22
N TYR A 345 -12.53 -0.42 -5.96
CA TYR A 345 -11.14 -0.72 -5.54
C TYR A 345 -10.39 0.53 -5.06
N ARG A 346 -10.52 1.62 -5.82
CA ARG A 346 -9.85 2.89 -5.49
C ARG A 346 -10.31 3.39 -4.13
N ARG A 347 -11.60 3.33 -3.83
CA ARG A 347 -12.16 3.78 -2.55
C ARG A 347 -11.78 2.86 -1.38
N LYS A 348 -11.61 1.56 -1.63
CA LYS A 348 -11.22 0.55 -0.63
C LYS A 348 -9.76 0.66 -0.17
N TYR A 349 -8.85 0.99 -1.09
CA TYR A 349 -7.41 0.83 -0.86
C TYR A 349 -6.61 2.13 -1.03
N LEU A 350 -7.23 3.23 -1.48
CA LEU A 350 -6.53 4.50 -1.69
C LEU A 350 -7.17 5.62 -0.86
N PRO A 351 -6.36 6.55 -0.31
CA PRO A 351 -6.89 7.73 0.39
C PRO A 351 -7.88 8.52 -0.48
N THR A 352 -9.08 8.71 0.04
CA THR A 352 -10.15 9.44 -0.64
C THR A 352 -11.08 10.06 0.39
N GLN A 353 -11.57 11.27 0.10
CA GLN A 353 -12.66 11.90 0.87
C GLN A 353 -14.05 11.47 0.37
N GLN A 354 -14.12 10.55 -0.60
CA GLN A 354 -15.39 10.05 -1.13
C GLN A 354 -16.01 8.95 -0.27
N VAL A 355 -15.30 8.48 0.75
CA VAL A 355 -15.75 7.42 1.66
C VAL A 355 -15.34 7.76 3.07
N ALA A 356 -16.21 7.47 4.03
CA ALA A 356 -15.89 7.48 5.45
C ALA A 356 -16.24 6.12 6.07
N TYR A 357 -15.42 5.69 7.04
CA TYR A 357 -15.60 4.45 7.77
C TYR A 357 -15.97 4.70 9.23
N HIS A 358 -17.12 4.17 9.65
CA HIS A 358 -17.65 4.38 11.00
C HIS A 358 -17.62 3.08 11.80
N THR A 359 -16.88 3.05 12.91
CA THR A 359 -16.72 1.85 13.76
C THR A 359 -16.84 2.21 15.24
N PRO A 360 -17.95 1.86 15.93
CA PRO A 360 -19.11 1.11 15.43
C PRO A 360 -19.94 1.91 14.39
N PRO A 361 -20.79 1.24 13.58
CA PRO A 361 -21.60 1.91 12.57
C PRO A 361 -22.63 2.83 13.23
N HIS A 362 -23.24 3.74 12.45
CA HIS A 362 -24.32 4.61 12.92
C HIS A 362 -25.69 3.92 12.95
N PHE A 363 -25.73 2.59 12.82
CA PHE A 363 -26.95 1.80 12.83
C PHE A 363 -27.55 1.69 14.24
N PRO A 364 -28.86 1.40 14.33
CA PRO A 364 -29.50 1.00 15.59
C PRO A 364 -28.81 -0.22 16.25
N ILE A 365 -28.81 -0.28 17.58
CA ILE A 365 -28.13 -1.34 18.35
C ILE A 365 -28.65 -2.73 17.98
N ASP A 366 -29.96 -2.89 17.79
CA ASP A 366 -30.60 -4.15 17.39
C ASP A 366 -30.14 -4.62 16.00
N VAL A 367 -29.88 -3.68 15.09
CA VAL A 367 -29.31 -3.95 13.76
C VAL A 367 -27.86 -4.42 13.89
N ILE A 368 -27.04 -3.74 14.71
CA ILE A 368 -25.65 -4.14 14.97
C ILE A 368 -25.59 -5.55 15.57
N GLU A 369 -26.43 -5.82 16.57
CA GLU A 369 -26.57 -7.15 17.17
C GLU A 369 -26.98 -8.22 16.16
N SER A 370 -27.94 -7.89 15.30
CA SER A 370 -28.41 -8.80 14.24
C SER A 370 -27.33 -9.07 13.19
N ILE A 371 -26.50 -8.07 12.86
CA ILE A 371 -25.32 -8.25 11.99
C ILE A 371 -24.34 -9.21 12.65
N GLN A 372 -24.01 -9.01 13.93
CA GLN A 372 -23.09 -9.88 14.67
C GLN A 372 -23.61 -11.32 14.78
N GLU A 373 -24.88 -11.51 15.11
CA GLU A 373 -25.50 -12.84 15.17
C GLU A 373 -25.53 -13.52 13.80
N GLY A 374 -25.86 -12.76 12.74
CA GLY A 374 -25.90 -13.28 11.39
C GLY A 374 -24.54 -13.74 10.90
N ALA A 375 -23.52 -12.88 11.02
CA ALA A 375 -22.15 -13.19 10.63
C ALA A 375 -21.58 -14.38 11.42
N SER A 376 -21.86 -14.48 12.73
CA SER A 376 -21.49 -15.64 13.56
C SER A 376 -22.11 -16.94 13.04
N ARG A 377 -23.43 -16.94 12.78
CA ARG A 377 -24.13 -18.12 12.22
C ARG A 377 -23.60 -18.51 10.85
N LEU A 378 -23.28 -17.54 10.00
CA LEU A 378 -22.72 -17.80 8.68
C LEU A 378 -21.36 -18.46 8.77
N PHE A 379 -20.50 -17.95 9.63
CA PHE A 379 -19.17 -18.51 9.88
C PHE A 379 -19.26 -19.99 10.26
N GLN A 380 -20.14 -20.34 11.21
CA GLN A 380 -20.34 -21.74 11.62
C GLN A 380 -20.97 -22.60 10.52
N LYS A 381 -22.03 -22.12 9.86
CA LYS A 381 -22.78 -22.89 8.86
C LYS A 381 -21.98 -23.19 7.61
N LEU A 382 -21.09 -22.28 7.22
CA LEU A 382 -20.18 -22.46 6.09
C LEU A 382 -18.89 -23.18 6.47
N GLY A 383 -18.72 -23.59 7.74
CA GLY A 383 -17.54 -24.32 8.19
C GLY A 383 -16.24 -23.51 8.18
N LEU A 384 -16.34 -22.18 8.23
CA LEU A 384 -15.18 -21.28 8.18
C LEU A 384 -14.31 -21.45 9.43
N ARG A 385 -13.02 -21.11 9.32
CA ARG A 385 -12.01 -21.32 10.37
C ARG A 385 -11.11 -20.12 10.57
N ASP A 386 -10.64 -19.97 11.81
CA ASP A 386 -9.69 -18.98 12.31
C ASP A 386 -10.19 -17.52 12.23
N PHE A 387 -10.47 -17.01 11.03
CA PHE A 387 -11.07 -15.69 10.83
C PHE A 387 -11.68 -15.54 9.43
N ALA A 388 -12.58 -14.57 9.26
CA ALA A 388 -13.14 -14.19 7.96
C ALA A 388 -13.62 -12.72 7.98
N ARG A 389 -13.74 -12.13 6.78
CA ARG A 389 -14.42 -10.83 6.58
C ARG A 389 -15.74 -11.06 5.86
N ILE A 390 -16.84 -10.70 6.51
CA ILE A 390 -18.19 -10.82 5.96
C ILE A 390 -18.72 -9.41 5.68
N ASP A 391 -19.05 -9.14 4.42
CA ASP A 391 -19.61 -7.87 3.96
C ASP A 391 -21.11 -8.02 3.67
N GLY A 392 -21.84 -6.92 3.81
CA GLY A 392 -23.28 -6.90 3.62
C GLY A 392 -23.87 -5.50 3.54
N TRP A 393 -25.20 -5.43 3.54
CA TRP A 393 -25.98 -4.22 3.41
C TRP A 393 -27.07 -4.14 4.46
N PHE A 394 -27.25 -2.95 5.01
CA PHE A 394 -28.42 -2.60 5.81
C PHE A 394 -29.36 -1.70 5.02
N LEU A 395 -30.62 -2.10 4.91
CA LEU A 395 -31.69 -1.39 4.20
C LEU A 395 -32.75 -0.93 5.21
N PRO A 396 -32.83 0.37 5.53
CA PRO A 396 -33.88 0.92 6.39
C PRO A 396 -35.30 0.62 5.88
N GLN A 397 -36.28 0.54 6.80
CA GLN A 397 -37.68 0.20 6.48
C GLN A 397 -38.36 1.03 5.37
N SER A 398 -37.87 2.24 5.09
CA SER A 398 -38.37 3.08 3.99
C SER A 398 -38.15 2.46 2.60
N ILE A 399 -37.38 1.36 2.51
CA ILE A 399 -36.98 0.71 1.26
C ILE A 399 -37.66 -0.66 1.16
N HIS A 400 -38.59 -0.81 0.20
CA HIS A 400 -39.32 -2.06 0.00
C HIS A 400 -38.50 -3.07 -0.82
N VAL A 401 -37.95 -4.10 -0.18
CA VAL A 401 -37.53 -5.34 -0.86
C VAL A 401 -38.71 -6.31 -0.87
N THR A 402 -39.10 -6.77 -2.06
CA THR A 402 -40.33 -7.53 -2.29
C THR A 402 -40.38 -8.88 -1.57
N SER A 403 -41.63 -9.28 -1.29
CA SER A 403 -42.14 -10.38 -0.46
C SER A 403 -41.43 -11.74 -0.54
N SER A 404 -40.98 -12.25 0.61
CA SER A 404 -41.09 -13.69 0.95
C SER A 404 -41.15 -13.89 2.48
N SER A 405 -41.80 -14.98 2.90
CA SER A 405 -42.23 -15.41 4.25
C SER A 405 -41.51 -14.80 5.48
N ASP A 406 -42.29 -14.50 6.53
CA ASP A 406 -41.89 -13.93 7.84
C ASP A 406 -40.86 -14.73 8.67
N SER A 407 -40.22 -15.77 8.13
CA SER A 407 -39.32 -16.68 8.85
C SER A 407 -37.83 -16.57 8.48
N LYS A 408 -37.44 -15.68 7.54
CA LYS A 408 -36.04 -15.54 7.12
C LYS A 408 -35.24 -14.61 8.02
N PHE A 409 -34.00 -14.98 8.32
CA PHE A 409 -33.03 -14.17 9.06
C PHE A 409 -32.60 -12.96 8.25
N GLY A 410 -32.54 -11.79 8.90
CA GLY A 410 -32.18 -10.51 8.29
C GLY A 410 -33.29 -9.46 8.37
N ARG A 411 -34.54 -9.83 8.66
CA ARG A 411 -35.61 -8.87 8.97
C ARG A 411 -35.48 -8.39 10.41
N THR A 412 -35.35 -7.09 10.59
CA THR A 412 -35.37 -6.39 11.89
C THR A 412 -36.54 -5.42 11.93
N GLU A 413 -36.87 -4.89 13.11
CA GLU A 413 -37.87 -3.82 13.23
C GLU A 413 -37.43 -2.53 12.52
N MET A 414 -36.12 -2.32 12.33
CA MET A 414 -35.57 -1.10 11.76
C MET A 414 -35.27 -1.20 10.25
N GLY A 415 -35.22 -2.41 9.70
CA GLY A 415 -34.88 -2.64 8.29
C GLY A 415 -34.51 -4.09 7.96
N THR A 416 -33.88 -4.28 6.80
CA THR A 416 -33.40 -5.58 6.31
C THR A 416 -31.88 -5.62 6.24
N ILE A 417 -31.28 -6.68 6.76
CA ILE A 417 -29.86 -6.99 6.69
C ILE A 417 -29.65 -8.08 5.64
N LEU A 418 -28.72 -7.83 4.72
CA LEU A 418 -28.34 -8.73 3.63
C LEU A 418 -26.84 -9.00 3.71
N PHE A 419 -26.42 -10.25 3.60
CA PHE A 419 -25.00 -10.60 3.48
C PHE A 419 -24.69 -10.90 2.02
N THR A 420 -23.62 -10.33 1.48
CA THR A 420 -23.33 -10.40 0.03
C THR A 420 -21.99 -11.04 -0.28
N ASP A 421 -20.93 -10.72 0.46
CA ASP A 421 -19.58 -11.15 0.14
C ASP A 421 -18.91 -11.77 1.37
N ILE A 422 -18.45 -13.02 1.22
CA ILE A 422 -17.76 -13.78 2.26
C ILE A 422 -16.31 -13.90 1.81
N ASN A 423 -15.43 -13.14 2.45
CA ASN A 423 -13.99 -13.13 2.14
C ASN A 423 -13.27 -13.97 3.18
N LEU A 424 -12.59 -15.00 2.72
CA LEU A 424 -11.99 -16.03 3.58
C LEU A 424 -10.63 -15.61 4.11
N ILE A 425 -10.05 -14.60 3.46
CA ILE A 425 -8.95 -13.85 3.97
C ILE A 425 -9.34 -12.37 3.94
N SER A 426 -9.20 -11.70 5.08
CA SER A 426 -9.32 -10.24 5.11
C SER A 426 -8.06 -9.63 4.50
N GLY A 427 -8.19 -8.49 3.81
CA GLY A 427 -7.04 -7.61 3.54
C GLY A 427 -6.31 -7.31 4.86
N MET A 428 -4.97 -7.32 4.83
CA MET A 428 -4.11 -7.09 6.00
C MET A 428 -3.14 -5.93 5.77
N GLU A 429 -3.51 -4.96 4.94
CA GLU A 429 -2.83 -3.67 4.95
C GLU A 429 -3.01 -2.97 6.31
N GLN A 430 -2.08 -2.09 6.71
CA GLN A 430 -2.05 -1.47 8.04
C GLN A 430 -3.37 -0.79 8.46
N THR A 431 -4.15 -0.27 7.51
CA THR A 431 -5.44 0.38 7.79
C THR A 431 -6.65 -0.49 7.45
N SER A 432 -6.48 -1.81 7.25
CA SER A 432 -7.58 -2.69 6.86
C SER A 432 -8.64 -2.86 7.97
N PHE A 433 -9.85 -3.27 7.59
CA PHE A 433 -10.93 -3.55 8.53
C PHE A 433 -10.56 -4.56 9.64
N LEU A 434 -9.69 -5.53 9.34
CA LEU A 434 -9.17 -6.47 10.36
C LEU A 434 -8.55 -5.70 11.52
N PHE A 435 -7.62 -4.79 11.25
CA PHE A 435 -6.92 -4.06 12.30
C PHE A 435 -7.76 -2.92 12.88
N GLN A 436 -8.57 -2.24 12.07
CA GLN A 436 -9.49 -1.22 12.57
C GLN A 436 -10.45 -1.79 13.61
N GLN A 437 -11.13 -2.89 13.30
CA GLN A 437 -12.10 -3.52 14.22
C GLN A 437 -11.41 -4.21 15.39
N ALA A 438 -10.27 -4.89 15.17
CA ALA A 438 -9.51 -5.53 16.24
C ALA A 438 -8.96 -4.52 17.27
N SER A 439 -8.48 -3.36 16.81
CA SER A 439 -7.95 -2.32 17.71
C SER A 439 -9.03 -1.73 18.62
N LYS A 440 -10.28 -1.63 18.17
CA LYS A 440 -11.40 -1.17 19.00
C LYS A 440 -11.73 -2.12 20.15
N VAL A 441 -11.36 -3.40 20.04
CA VAL A 441 -11.59 -4.41 21.09
C VAL A 441 -10.30 -4.79 21.83
N GLY A 442 -9.21 -4.01 21.66
CA GLY A 442 -8.00 -4.14 22.46
C GLY A 442 -6.84 -4.91 21.81
N PHE A 443 -6.97 -5.34 20.56
CA PHE A 443 -5.91 -6.06 19.85
C PHE A 443 -5.03 -5.15 19.00
N SER A 444 -3.71 -5.15 19.23
CA SER A 444 -2.75 -4.64 18.23
C SER A 444 -2.68 -5.54 17.00
N HIS A 445 -2.01 -5.04 15.95
CA HIS A 445 -1.75 -5.82 14.75
C HIS A 445 -0.99 -7.11 15.05
N SER A 446 0.05 -7.02 15.90
CA SER A 446 0.86 -8.18 16.29
C SER A 446 0.03 -9.18 17.07
N ASN A 447 -0.75 -8.71 18.05
CA ASN A 447 -1.53 -9.58 18.92
C ASN A 447 -2.66 -10.29 18.17
N ILE A 448 -3.39 -9.60 17.27
CA ILE A 448 -4.44 -10.25 16.48
C ILE A 448 -3.87 -11.32 15.53
N LEU A 449 -2.81 -11.01 14.78
CA LEU A 449 -2.20 -11.95 13.83
C LEU A 449 -1.58 -13.15 14.55
N ARG A 450 -0.87 -12.92 15.66
CA ARG A 450 -0.31 -13.99 16.48
C ARG A 450 -1.42 -14.84 17.10
N SER A 451 -2.53 -14.24 17.55
CA SER A 451 -3.69 -14.98 18.05
C SER A 451 -4.30 -15.89 16.99
N ILE A 452 -4.46 -15.39 15.76
CA ILE A 452 -4.95 -16.18 14.60
C ILE A 452 -4.01 -17.37 14.32
N ILE A 453 -2.69 -17.15 14.26
CA ILE A 453 -1.70 -18.22 14.02
C ILE A 453 -1.71 -19.25 15.14
N ARG A 454 -1.74 -18.80 16.40
CA ARG A 454 -1.74 -19.69 17.57
C ARG A 454 -3.04 -20.49 17.64
N HIS A 455 -4.19 -19.88 17.35
CA HIS A 455 -5.46 -20.58 17.22
C HIS A 455 -5.39 -21.67 16.14
N ALA A 456 -4.89 -21.34 14.95
CA ALA A 456 -4.71 -22.31 13.87
C ALA A 456 -3.80 -23.49 14.30
N CYS A 457 -2.73 -23.23 15.06
CA CYS A 457 -1.85 -24.28 15.59
C CYS A 457 -2.60 -25.28 16.50
N VAL A 458 -3.62 -24.85 17.25
CA VAL A 458 -4.42 -25.74 18.12
C VAL A 458 -5.20 -26.79 17.32
N ARG A 459 -5.49 -26.53 16.03
CA ARG A 459 -6.14 -27.51 15.14
C ARG A 459 -5.26 -28.70 14.80
N TYR A 460 -3.94 -28.58 14.98
CA TYR A 460 -2.97 -29.58 14.57
C TYR A 460 -2.26 -30.21 15.79
N PRO A 461 -2.43 -31.52 16.06
CA PRO A 461 -1.88 -32.16 17.27
C PRO A 461 -0.36 -32.02 17.44
N ASN A 462 0.40 -32.01 16.35
CA ASN A 462 1.85 -31.81 16.34
C ASN A 462 2.28 -30.39 16.72
N LEU A 463 1.37 -29.40 16.59
CA LEU A 463 1.61 -28.00 16.91
C LEU A 463 0.91 -27.53 18.18
N ALA A 464 0.07 -28.37 18.79
CA ALA A 464 -0.62 -28.04 20.04
C ALA A 464 0.32 -27.60 21.17
N SER A 465 1.57 -28.10 21.18
CA SER A 465 2.63 -27.64 22.10
C SER A 465 2.96 -26.15 21.95
N PHE A 466 2.92 -25.60 20.73
CA PHE A 466 3.06 -24.16 20.49
C PHE A 466 1.81 -23.37 20.92
N GLY A 467 0.66 -24.01 21.07
CA GLY A 467 -0.50 -23.44 21.77
C GLY A 467 -0.36 -23.44 23.30
N SER A 468 0.63 -24.16 23.85
CA SER A 468 0.77 -24.35 25.29
C SER A 468 1.87 -23.52 25.95
N VAL A 469 2.72 -22.82 25.19
CA VAL A 469 3.91 -22.14 25.76
C VAL A 469 3.52 -20.82 26.43
N SER A 470 3.78 -20.76 27.73
CA SER A 470 3.45 -19.67 28.67
C SER A 470 4.55 -18.60 28.79
N ASP A 471 5.66 -18.69 28.06
CA ASP A 471 6.87 -17.93 28.42
C ASP A 471 7.09 -16.60 27.68
N TYR A 472 6.13 -16.17 26.86
CA TYR A 472 6.15 -14.82 26.29
C TYR A 472 4.92 -14.04 26.74
N ALA A 473 5.10 -13.28 27.81
CA ALA A 473 4.21 -12.17 28.12
C ALA A 473 4.11 -11.27 26.87
N PRO A 474 2.93 -10.73 26.55
CA PRO A 474 2.75 -9.85 25.41
C PRO A 474 3.62 -8.62 25.65
N ARG A 475 4.21 -8.07 24.59
CA ARG A 475 5.11 -6.91 24.65
C ARG A 475 4.51 -5.69 25.37
N ARG A 476 3.19 -5.65 25.60
CA ARG A 476 2.56 -4.76 26.57
C ARG A 476 1.47 -5.47 27.39
N SER A 477 1.81 -5.85 28.62
CA SER A 477 0.87 -6.00 29.73
C SER A 477 1.48 -5.42 31.00
N LYS A 478 1.69 -4.10 31.03
CA LYS A 478 2.09 -3.34 32.23
C LYS A 478 1.54 -1.91 32.30
N THR A 479 0.38 -1.64 31.69
CA THR A 479 -0.26 -0.30 31.77
C THR A 479 -1.49 -0.25 32.69
N SER A 480 -1.71 -1.24 33.55
CA SER A 480 -2.82 -1.28 34.51
C SER A 480 -2.46 -0.81 35.93
N LEU A 481 -1.46 0.06 36.09
CA LEU A 481 -1.17 0.73 37.37
C LEU A 481 -0.87 2.22 37.19
N LEU A 482 -1.71 2.93 36.42
CA LEU A 482 -1.76 4.39 36.46
C LEU A 482 -2.86 4.81 37.44
N ASN A 483 -2.51 4.83 38.73
CA ASN A 483 -3.02 5.84 39.67
C ASN A 483 -2.23 5.95 40.99
N GLU A 484 -1.13 5.22 41.22
CA GLU A 484 -0.32 5.40 42.45
C GLU A 484 1.21 5.38 42.30
N ALA A 485 1.78 5.47 41.09
CA ALA A 485 3.25 5.47 40.93
C ALA A 485 3.76 6.61 40.03
N VAL A 486 3.63 7.85 40.50
CA VAL A 486 4.38 9.03 39.99
C VAL A 486 5.83 9.04 40.49
N HIS A 487 6.33 7.96 41.09
CA HIS A 487 7.73 7.85 41.49
C HIS A 487 8.33 6.49 41.17
N ASN A 488 9.37 6.51 40.31
CA ASN A 488 10.40 5.49 40.08
C ASN A 488 10.07 4.27 39.19
N CYS A 489 9.84 4.50 37.89
CA CYS A 489 10.28 3.56 36.85
C CYS A 489 11.40 4.22 36.04
N LYS A 490 12.67 3.84 36.30
CA LYS A 490 13.77 4.12 35.35
C LYS A 490 13.56 3.16 34.16
N GLY A 491 13.32 3.63 32.94
CA GLY A 491 13.62 2.78 31.77
C GLY A 491 12.98 3.07 30.41
N THR A 492 11.74 3.57 30.31
CA THR A 492 11.05 3.73 29.02
C THR A 492 11.16 5.16 28.49
N ARG A 493 11.60 5.30 27.23
CA ARG A 493 11.75 6.60 26.54
C ARG A 493 10.45 6.97 25.85
N LYS A 494 9.98 8.19 26.06
CA LYS A 494 8.77 8.70 25.39
C LYS A 494 9.11 9.26 24.02
N VAL A 495 8.31 8.87 23.02
CA VAL A 495 8.47 9.32 21.64
C VAL A 495 7.12 9.83 21.13
N PHE A 496 7.07 11.07 20.65
CA PHE A 496 5.90 11.58 19.94
C PHE A 496 6.12 11.49 18.44
N VAL A 497 5.23 10.81 17.71
CA VAL A 497 5.25 10.79 16.24
C VAL A 497 4.18 11.74 15.75
N ILE A 498 4.57 12.90 15.23
CA ILE A 498 3.64 13.93 14.76
C ILE A 498 3.50 13.91 13.23
N PHE A 499 2.27 13.94 12.74
CA PHE A 499 1.89 13.89 11.33
C PHE A 499 0.59 14.67 11.08
N GLY A 500 0.12 14.75 9.84
CA GLY A 500 -1.00 15.59 9.40
C GLY A 500 -0.54 16.92 8.79
N GLY A 501 -1.24 18.01 9.12
CA GLY A 501 -0.98 19.36 8.62
C GLY A 501 -1.94 19.85 7.51
N ASP A 502 -1.69 21.07 7.03
CA ASP A 502 -2.54 21.76 6.04
C ASP A 502 -2.15 21.51 4.58
N SER A 503 -1.00 20.86 4.34
CA SER A 503 -0.44 20.71 3.01
C SER A 503 -1.28 19.76 2.13
N SER A 504 -1.05 19.82 0.81
CA SER A 504 -1.55 18.80 -0.12
C SER A 504 -0.97 17.41 0.18
N GLU A 505 0.12 17.32 0.95
CA GLU A 505 0.82 16.09 1.32
C GLU A 505 0.32 15.48 2.64
N ARG A 506 -0.69 16.07 3.29
CA ARG A 506 -1.22 15.62 4.59
C ARG A 506 -1.65 14.15 4.65
N GLN A 507 -2.11 13.57 3.54
CA GLN A 507 -2.47 12.15 3.49
C GLN A 507 -1.23 11.25 3.50
N VAL A 508 -0.19 11.65 2.77
CA VAL A 508 1.12 10.98 2.84
C VAL A 508 1.70 11.12 4.24
N SER A 509 1.50 12.28 4.87
CA SER A 509 1.94 12.59 6.24
C SER A 509 1.31 11.62 7.23
N LEU A 510 -0.01 11.38 7.13
CA LEU A 510 -0.71 10.36 7.91
C LEU A 510 -0.13 8.96 7.68
N ILE A 511 0.04 8.52 6.42
CA ILE A 511 0.55 7.17 6.12
C ILE A 511 1.98 6.99 6.65
N SER A 512 2.85 7.98 6.45
CA SER A 512 4.22 8.01 6.96
C SER A 512 4.25 7.94 8.48
N GLY A 513 3.45 8.77 9.16
CA GLY A 513 3.35 8.80 10.61
C GLY A 513 2.85 7.47 11.18
N THR A 514 1.81 6.89 10.59
CA THR A 514 1.29 5.56 10.96
C THR A 514 2.35 4.47 10.80
N ASN A 515 3.07 4.46 9.67
CA ASN A 515 4.11 3.46 9.42
C ASN A 515 5.29 3.58 10.40
N VAL A 516 5.76 4.80 10.67
CA VAL A 516 6.81 5.07 11.67
C VAL A 516 6.35 4.61 13.06
N TRP A 517 5.15 5.00 13.47
CA TRP A 517 4.59 4.65 14.76
C TRP A 517 4.49 3.14 14.96
N LEU A 518 3.91 2.40 13.99
CA LEU A 518 3.82 0.94 14.04
C LEU A 518 5.20 0.28 14.13
N ASN A 519 6.18 0.75 13.36
CA ASN A 519 7.53 0.19 13.37
C ASN A 519 8.26 0.42 14.70
N LEU A 520 8.12 1.60 15.31
CA LEU A 520 8.75 1.92 16.58
C LEU A 520 8.08 1.22 17.78
N GLN A 521 6.82 0.78 17.66
CA GLN A 521 6.15 -0.02 18.68
C GLN A 521 6.78 -1.41 18.90
N ALA A 522 7.65 -1.86 18.00
CA ALA A 522 8.36 -3.13 18.14
C ALA A 522 9.42 -3.13 19.28
N PHE A 523 9.75 -1.96 19.84
CA PHE A 523 10.80 -1.78 20.84
C PHE A 523 10.24 -1.56 22.24
N ASP A 524 10.57 -2.46 23.16
CA ASP A 524 10.04 -2.44 24.54
C ASP A 524 10.59 -1.28 25.40
N ASP A 525 11.70 -0.66 24.98
CA ASP A 525 12.26 0.53 25.63
C ASP A 525 11.58 1.84 25.22
N LEU A 526 10.60 1.79 24.29
CA LEU A 526 9.90 2.96 23.77
C LEU A 526 8.41 2.99 24.15
N GLU A 527 7.95 4.17 24.55
CA GLU A 527 6.54 4.54 24.65
C GLU A 527 6.23 5.53 23.51
N VAL A 528 5.75 4.99 22.40
CA VAL A 528 5.50 5.75 21.17
C VAL A 528 4.04 6.20 21.10
N ILE A 529 3.82 7.51 21.05
CA ILE A 529 2.51 8.13 21.08
C ILE A 529 2.29 8.89 19.75
N PRO A 530 1.26 8.52 18.96
CA PRO A 530 0.97 9.17 17.70
C PRO A 530 0.19 10.48 17.92
N CYS A 531 0.53 11.52 17.16
CA CYS A 531 -0.06 12.84 17.27
C CYS A 531 -0.48 13.39 15.91
N LEU A 532 -1.74 13.78 15.75
CA LEU A 532 -2.24 14.46 14.55
C LEU A 532 -2.20 15.97 14.73
N LEU A 533 -1.42 16.66 13.91
CA LEU A 533 -1.56 18.08 13.65
C LEU A 533 -2.80 18.29 12.77
N ALA A 534 -3.86 18.82 13.37
CA ALA A 534 -5.14 19.01 12.69
C ALA A 534 -5.03 20.12 11.62
N PRO A 535 -5.73 19.98 10.48
CA PRO A 535 -5.83 21.05 9.51
C PRO A 535 -6.61 22.24 10.08
N THR A 536 -6.29 23.46 9.64
CA THR A 536 -7.00 24.68 10.01
C THR A 536 -8.38 24.71 9.34
N THR A 537 -9.44 24.64 10.14
CA THR A 537 -10.83 24.73 9.65
C THR A 537 -11.26 26.19 9.45
N GLY A 538 -11.34 26.67 8.20
CA GLY A 538 -12.09 27.89 7.81
C GLY A 538 -11.29 29.01 7.13
N ASP A 539 -11.99 29.76 6.25
CA ASP A 539 -11.60 30.97 5.49
C ASP A 539 -11.06 32.12 6.37
N SER A 540 -9.94 31.91 7.03
CA SER A 540 -9.18 32.97 7.70
C SER A 540 -7.90 33.20 6.94
N SER A 541 -7.96 34.14 6.01
CA SER A 541 -6.83 34.73 5.28
C SER A 541 -5.86 35.53 6.16
N ASN A 542 -5.88 35.31 7.48
CA ASN A 542 -4.96 35.91 8.44
C ASN A 542 -4.07 34.79 8.99
N GLU A 543 -2.76 35.04 9.04
CA GLU A 543 -1.76 34.15 9.65
C GLU A 543 -2.22 33.69 11.04
N VAL A 544 -2.82 32.49 11.12
CA VAL A 544 -3.16 31.86 12.39
C VAL A 544 -1.85 31.50 13.07
N ASP A 545 -1.62 32.07 14.27
CA ASP A 545 -0.46 31.75 15.11
C ASP A 545 -0.32 30.23 15.24
N VAL A 546 0.82 29.69 14.79
CA VAL A 546 1.12 28.26 14.78
C VAL A 546 0.96 27.65 16.18
N SER A 547 1.25 28.43 17.22
CA SER A 547 1.14 28.03 18.63
C SER A 547 -0.30 27.66 19.04
N SER A 548 -1.29 28.27 18.37
CA SER A 548 -2.72 28.07 18.64
C SER A 548 -3.34 26.90 17.87
N ARG A 549 -2.59 26.31 16.92
CA ARG A 549 -3.06 25.18 16.12
C ARG A 549 -3.32 23.96 17.00
N THR A 550 -4.24 23.10 16.56
CA THR A 550 -4.66 21.93 17.33
C THR A 550 -3.77 20.72 17.02
N VAL A 551 -3.32 20.04 18.07
CA VAL A 551 -2.68 18.73 18.02
C VAL A 551 -3.54 17.73 18.81
N TRP A 552 -3.85 16.59 18.22
CA TRP A 552 -4.53 15.49 18.87
C TRP A 552 -3.54 14.39 19.21
N SER A 553 -3.44 14.01 20.49
CA SER A 553 -2.84 12.74 20.87
C SER A 553 -3.84 11.62 20.60
N LEU A 554 -3.45 10.63 19.80
CA LEU A 554 -4.36 9.62 19.28
C LEU A 554 -4.21 8.28 20.00
N PRO A 555 -5.32 7.59 20.35
CA PRO A 555 -5.28 6.18 20.71
C PRO A 555 -5.10 5.32 19.46
N TYR A 556 -4.63 4.08 19.66
CA TYR A 556 -4.29 3.13 18.58
C TYR A 556 -5.36 3.05 17.49
N SER A 557 -6.63 2.94 17.88
CA SER A 557 -7.74 2.71 16.95
C SER A 557 -8.07 3.89 16.02
N LEU A 558 -7.66 5.11 16.37
CA LEU A 558 -7.95 6.32 15.59
C LEU A 558 -6.85 6.65 14.58
N VAL A 559 -5.65 6.09 14.74
CA VAL A 559 -4.55 6.25 13.77
C VAL A 559 -4.82 5.49 12.47
N LEU A 560 -5.59 4.40 12.55
CA LEU A 560 -5.85 3.47 11.45
C LEU A 560 -6.97 3.99 10.53
N ARG A 561 -6.75 5.13 9.88
CA ARG A 561 -7.68 5.75 8.91
C ARG A 561 -6.93 6.09 7.62
N HIS A 562 -7.67 6.27 6.54
CA HIS A 562 -7.09 6.54 5.23
C HIS A 562 -6.86 8.04 5.01
N THR A 563 -7.63 8.89 5.70
CA THR A 563 -7.47 10.35 5.58
C THR A 563 -7.36 11.08 6.92
N THR A 564 -6.68 12.22 6.92
CA THR A 564 -6.57 13.11 8.10
C THR A 564 -7.91 13.61 8.60
N GLU A 565 -8.87 13.78 7.69
CA GLU A 565 -10.23 14.21 7.94
C GLU A 565 -11.00 13.12 8.69
N GLU A 566 -10.92 11.85 8.24
CA GLU A 566 -11.49 10.71 8.97
C GLU A 566 -10.93 10.58 10.39
N VAL A 567 -9.62 10.83 10.59
CA VAL A 567 -9.03 10.82 11.95
C VAL A 567 -9.65 11.93 12.80
N LEU A 568 -9.83 13.13 12.25
CA LEU A 568 -10.40 14.27 12.98
C LEU A 568 -11.87 14.06 13.34
N ASP A 569 -12.67 13.54 12.41
CA ASP A 569 -14.06 13.21 12.63
C ASP A 569 -14.17 12.12 13.71
N ALA A 570 -13.35 11.07 13.62
CA ALA A 570 -13.30 10.01 14.62
C ALA A 570 -12.80 10.49 15.99
N CYS A 571 -11.92 11.50 16.06
CA CYS A 571 -11.54 12.14 17.33
C CYS A 571 -12.71 12.89 17.96
N THR A 572 -13.51 13.56 17.13
CA THR A 572 -14.68 14.33 17.56
C THR A 572 -15.77 13.39 18.08
N GLU A 573 -16.06 12.31 17.36
CA GLU A 573 -17.00 11.27 17.80
C GLU A 573 -16.52 10.57 19.09
N ALA A 574 -15.22 10.31 19.22
CA ALA A 574 -14.66 9.59 20.37
C ALA A 574 -14.72 10.37 21.71
N ILE A 575 -15.04 11.67 21.67
CA ILE A 575 -15.27 12.49 22.87
C ILE A 575 -16.74 12.91 23.03
N GLU A 576 -17.61 12.56 22.08
CA GLU A 576 -19.04 12.85 22.16
C GLU A 576 -19.72 11.92 23.17
N PRO A 577 -20.41 12.44 24.20
CA PRO A 577 -20.91 11.62 25.32
C PRO A 577 -21.79 10.42 24.92
N ASP A 578 -22.72 10.62 23.98
CA ASP A 578 -23.65 9.58 23.56
C ASP A 578 -22.95 8.48 22.74
N ARG A 579 -22.02 8.88 21.86
CA ARG A 579 -21.18 7.95 21.07
C ARG A 579 -20.23 7.17 21.96
N VAL A 580 -19.64 7.80 22.98
CA VAL A 580 -18.78 7.13 23.97
C VAL A 580 -19.56 6.07 24.75
N ALA A 581 -20.78 6.39 25.21
CA ALA A 581 -21.62 5.44 25.94
C ALA A 581 -21.99 4.22 25.07
N LEU A 582 -22.44 4.47 23.83
CA LEU A 582 -22.76 3.42 22.86
C LEU A 582 -21.54 2.53 22.55
N THR A 583 -20.41 3.15 22.22
CA THR A 583 -19.18 2.43 21.87
C THR A 583 -18.68 1.59 23.04
N SER A 584 -18.69 2.14 24.25
CA SER A 584 -18.29 1.42 25.47
C SER A 584 -19.18 0.21 25.72
N HIS A 585 -20.50 0.35 25.56
CA HIS A 585 -21.45 -0.75 25.73
C HIS A 585 -21.17 -1.89 24.75
N LEU A 586 -21.09 -1.59 23.45
CA LEU A 586 -20.84 -2.58 22.40
C LEU A 586 -19.46 -3.23 22.55
N ARG A 587 -18.43 -2.42 22.81
CA ARG A 587 -17.05 -2.88 23.02
C ARG A 587 -16.96 -3.87 24.17
N ASN A 588 -17.53 -3.52 25.33
CA ASN A 588 -17.47 -4.37 26.53
C ASN A 588 -18.08 -5.75 26.27
N ARG A 589 -19.19 -5.82 25.52
CA ARG A 589 -19.81 -7.09 25.15
C ARG A 589 -18.90 -7.94 24.26
N VAL A 590 -18.32 -7.36 23.21
CA VAL A 590 -17.42 -8.10 22.30
C VAL A 590 -16.16 -8.55 23.05
N VAL A 591 -15.56 -7.68 23.87
CA VAL A 591 -14.40 -8.01 24.70
C VAL A 591 -14.71 -9.15 25.66
N GLN A 592 -15.88 -9.16 26.30
CA GLN A 592 -16.30 -10.27 27.17
C GLN A 592 -16.41 -11.60 26.42
N ASN A 593 -17.03 -11.60 25.24
CA ASN A 593 -17.16 -12.80 24.40
C ASN A 593 -15.78 -13.33 23.96
N LEU A 594 -14.89 -12.42 23.51
CA LEU A 594 -13.51 -12.77 23.16
C LEU A 594 -12.78 -13.37 24.36
N MET A 595 -12.86 -12.73 25.54
CA MET A 595 -12.23 -13.24 26.76
C MET A 595 -12.77 -14.61 27.17
N GLU A 596 -14.07 -14.85 27.01
CA GLU A 596 -14.68 -16.14 27.37
C GLU A 596 -14.10 -17.31 26.56
N GLY A 597 -13.86 -17.11 25.27
CA GLY A 597 -13.20 -18.08 24.39
C GLY A 597 -11.70 -18.14 24.60
N LEU A 598 -11.02 -16.99 24.50
CA LEU A 598 -9.56 -16.91 24.45
C LEU A 598 -8.87 -17.28 25.77
N LYS A 599 -9.49 -17.01 26.93
CA LYS A 599 -8.92 -17.40 28.24
C LYS A 599 -8.76 -18.91 28.43
N LYS A 600 -9.43 -19.72 27.60
CA LYS A 600 -9.30 -21.18 27.59
C LYS A 600 -7.95 -21.61 26.99
N HIS A 601 -7.27 -20.72 26.29
CA HIS A 601 -5.99 -20.95 25.65
C HIS A 601 -4.85 -20.38 26.49
N SER A 602 -3.87 -21.21 26.83
CA SER A 602 -2.69 -20.81 27.61
C SER A 602 -1.77 -19.81 26.92
N TRP A 603 -1.84 -19.71 25.58
CA TRP A 603 -1.05 -18.75 24.81
C TRP A 603 -1.62 -17.32 24.87
N PHE A 604 -2.90 -17.16 25.24
CA PHE A 604 -3.53 -15.84 25.29
C PHE A 604 -3.30 -15.18 26.65
N THR A 605 -2.62 -14.04 26.62
CA THR A 605 -2.17 -13.31 27.81
C THR A 605 -2.92 -12.01 28.05
N GLY A 606 -3.91 -11.70 27.20
CA GLY A 606 -4.74 -10.51 27.27
C GLY A 606 -4.62 -9.60 26.06
N PHE A 607 -5.35 -8.49 26.15
CA PHE A 607 -5.32 -7.40 25.18
C PHE A 607 -4.16 -6.45 25.46
N ASP A 608 -3.60 -5.87 24.41
CA ASP A 608 -2.38 -5.05 24.45
C ASP A 608 -2.61 -3.59 24.03
N ILE A 609 -3.86 -3.22 23.73
CA ILE A 609 -4.32 -1.84 23.54
C ILE A 609 -5.27 -1.44 24.67
N THR A 610 -5.04 -0.25 25.24
CA THR A 610 -5.92 0.40 26.21
C THR A 610 -7.01 1.24 25.52
N ASP A 611 -8.15 1.37 26.19
CA ASP A 611 -9.30 2.15 25.72
C ASP A 611 -9.21 3.59 26.24
N GLU A 612 -8.29 4.36 25.68
CA GLU A 612 -8.05 5.74 26.07
C GLU A 612 -8.69 6.70 25.07
N PRO A 613 -9.36 7.78 25.53
CA PRO A 613 -9.91 8.79 24.64
C PRO A 613 -8.79 9.64 24.03
N PRO A 614 -8.99 10.21 22.83
CA PRO A 614 -8.04 11.15 22.24
C PRO A 614 -7.97 12.43 23.08
N VAL A 615 -6.78 13.05 23.11
CA VAL A 615 -6.54 14.29 23.88
C VAL A 615 -6.28 15.44 22.93
N LYS A 616 -7.12 16.49 23.01
CA LYS A 616 -6.99 17.72 22.22
C LYS A 616 -6.10 18.73 22.95
N LEU A 617 -5.04 19.18 22.28
CA LEU A 617 -4.07 20.15 22.78
C LEU A 617 -3.85 21.27 21.75
N THR A 618 -3.38 22.43 22.18
CA THR A 618 -2.71 23.37 21.27
C THR A 618 -1.27 22.93 21.01
N VAL A 619 -0.63 23.41 19.94
CA VAL A 619 0.80 23.17 19.68
C VAL A 619 1.65 23.60 20.89
N GLU A 620 1.36 24.76 21.48
CA GLU A 620 2.04 25.24 22.70
C GLU A 620 1.90 24.24 23.87
N GLN A 621 0.67 23.77 24.13
CA GLN A 621 0.42 22.80 25.19
C GLN A 621 1.11 21.45 24.92
N TRP A 622 1.10 20.99 23.67
CA TRP A 622 1.75 19.74 23.26
C TRP A 622 3.28 19.82 23.37
N ILE A 623 3.90 20.95 22.99
CA ILE A 623 5.34 21.18 23.17
C ILE A 623 5.70 21.15 24.66
N LYS A 624 4.91 21.83 25.49
CA LYS A 624 5.12 21.80 26.95
C LYS A 624 5.03 20.38 27.49
N LEU A 625 4.04 19.59 27.04
CA LEU A 625 3.91 18.18 27.40
C LEU A 625 5.14 17.36 26.96
N ALA A 626 5.64 17.57 25.74
CA ALA A 626 6.83 16.90 25.21
C ALA A 626 8.09 17.20 26.04
N LYS A 627 8.26 18.46 26.45
CA LYS A 627 9.34 18.89 27.33
C LYS A 627 9.24 18.23 28.71
N GLU A 628 8.07 18.29 29.35
CA GLU A 628 7.83 17.70 30.67
C GLU A 628 8.02 16.18 30.66
N ALA A 629 7.63 15.53 29.56
CA ALA A 629 7.81 14.10 29.34
C ALA A 629 9.25 13.69 28.97
N GLN A 630 10.15 14.66 28.76
CA GLN A 630 11.49 14.43 28.18
C GLN A 630 11.43 13.59 26.90
N ALA A 631 10.42 13.86 26.07
CA ALA A 631 10.14 13.08 24.87
C ALA A 631 11.06 13.46 23.72
N THR A 632 11.26 12.52 22.80
CA THR A 632 11.82 12.80 21.46
C THR A 632 10.68 12.88 20.45
N VAL A 633 10.74 13.84 19.54
CA VAL A 633 9.72 14.04 18.50
C VAL A 633 10.19 13.46 17.18
N PHE A 634 9.50 12.46 16.69
CA PHE A 634 9.62 12.01 15.31
C PHE A 634 8.73 12.89 14.42
N LEU A 635 9.36 13.66 13.53
CA LEU A 635 8.67 14.52 12.58
C LEU A 635 8.28 13.73 11.33
N ALA A 636 6.98 13.57 11.11
CA ALA A 636 6.39 13.00 9.91
C ALA A 636 5.35 13.95 9.26
N VAL A 637 5.38 15.23 9.63
CA VAL A 637 4.57 16.29 9.00
C VAL A 637 5.22 16.69 7.67
N HIS A 638 4.57 16.37 6.55
CA HIS A 638 5.07 16.72 5.21
C HIS A 638 4.57 18.08 4.73
N GLY A 639 5.46 18.84 4.10
CA GLY A 639 5.19 20.17 3.57
C GLY A 639 4.89 21.24 4.64
N GLY A 640 4.91 22.49 4.21
CA GLY A 640 4.64 23.65 5.08
C GLY A 640 5.48 23.66 6.36
N ILE A 641 4.82 23.84 7.51
CA ILE A 641 5.49 23.99 8.82
C ILE A 641 6.31 22.77 9.26
N GLY A 642 6.09 21.62 8.65
CA GLY A 642 6.85 20.40 8.92
C GLY A 642 8.24 20.39 8.24
N GLU A 643 8.43 21.16 7.18
CA GLU A 643 9.66 21.15 6.36
C GLU A 643 10.33 22.52 6.20
N ASP A 644 9.64 23.62 6.53
CA ASP A 644 10.16 24.99 6.37
C ASP A 644 11.00 25.52 7.54
N GLY A 645 11.16 24.70 8.60
CA GLY A 645 11.90 25.05 9.82
C GLY A 645 11.02 25.60 10.95
N THR A 646 9.72 25.80 10.74
CA THR A 646 8.81 26.38 11.74
C THR A 646 8.61 25.45 12.93
N LEU A 647 8.21 24.19 12.71
CA LEU A 647 7.99 23.24 13.80
C LEU A 647 9.32 22.86 14.48
N GLN A 648 10.40 22.76 13.71
CA GLN A 648 11.77 22.57 14.23
C GLN A 648 12.14 23.70 15.19
N SER A 649 11.87 24.95 14.81
CA SER A 649 12.21 26.11 15.64
C SER A 649 11.46 26.12 16.97
N LEU A 650 10.21 25.67 16.98
CA LEU A 650 9.41 25.57 18.19
C LEU A 650 9.92 24.48 19.14
N LEU A 651 10.39 23.35 18.60
CA LEU A 651 10.96 22.25 19.37
C LEU A 651 12.36 22.59 19.91
N GLU A 652 13.23 23.14 19.07
CA GLU A 652 14.60 23.54 19.44
C GLU A 652 14.59 24.65 20.51
N ALA A 653 13.66 25.62 20.43
CA ALA A 653 13.52 26.67 21.43
C ALA A 653 13.28 26.13 22.85
N GLU A 654 12.65 24.96 22.96
CA GLU A 654 12.33 24.30 24.23
C GLU A 654 13.30 23.17 24.60
N GLY A 655 14.33 22.94 23.77
CA GLY A 655 15.35 21.90 24.00
C GLY A 655 14.87 20.48 23.70
N ILE A 656 13.84 20.31 22.86
CA ILE A 656 13.22 19.01 22.59
C ILE A 656 13.89 18.34 21.38
N PRO A 657 14.47 17.13 21.54
CA PRO A 657 15.06 16.40 20.43
C PRO A 657 14.05 16.02 19.36
N HIS A 658 14.42 16.19 18.10
CA HIS A 658 13.59 15.80 16.97
C HIS A 658 14.39 15.18 15.84
N THR A 659 13.73 14.32 15.06
CA THR A 659 14.31 13.69 13.87
C THR A 659 14.41 14.67 12.71
N GLY A 660 15.38 14.42 11.83
CA GLY A 660 15.59 15.21 10.61
C GLY A 660 16.35 16.52 10.84
N PRO A 661 16.50 17.33 9.76
CA PRO A 661 17.31 18.54 9.78
C PRO A 661 16.77 19.63 10.73
N GLY A 662 17.67 20.51 11.19
CA GLY A 662 17.32 21.69 11.98
C GLY A 662 16.79 22.87 11.18
N VAL A 663 16.44 23.95 11.89
CA VAL A 663 15.70 25.12 11.34
C VAL A 663 16.32 25.68 10.06
N MET A 664 17.63 25.95 10.08
CA MET A 664 18.30 26.59 8.94
C MET A 664 18.38 25.68 7.72
N ALA A 665 18.68 24.40 7.93
CA ALA A 665 18.75 23.40 6.88
C ALA A 665 17.37 23.18 6.23
N SER A 666 16.33 22.99 7.04
CA SER A 666 14.92 22.91 6.60
C SER A 666 14.51 24.11 5.77
N LYS A 667 14.74 25.32 6.27
CA LYS A 667 14.42 26.57 5.56
C LYS A 667 15.12 26.71 4.21
N ILE A 668 16.41 26.35 4.14
CA ILE A 668 17.19 26.41 2.89
C ILE A 668 16.69 25.36 1.90
N CYS A 669 16.42 24.14 2.35
CA CYS A 669 16.04 23.01 1.50
C CYS A 669 14.61 23.14 0.95
N MET A 670 13.70 23.72 1.72
CA MET A 670 12.34 24.02 1.27
C MET A 670 12.31 25.04 0.12
N ASP A 671 13.30 25.93 0.05
CA ASP A 671 13.48 26.89 -1.04
C ASP A 671 14.48 26.37 -2.08
N LYS A 672 13.96 25.84 -3.20
CA LYS A 672 14.75 25.22 -4.26
C LYS A 672 15.81 26.16 -4.87
N LEU A 673 15.56 27.48 -4.84
CA LEU A 673 16.53 28.48 -5.28
C LEU A 673 17.62 28.67 -4.23
N ALA A 674 17.26 28.82 -2.95
CA ALA A 674 18.22 28.95 -1.86
C ALA A 674 19.17 27.74 -1.79
N THR A 675 18.62 26.53 -1.93
CA THR A 675 19.40 25.27 -2.02
C THR A 675 20.44 25.34 -3.14
N SER A 676 20.03 25.79 -4.33
CA SER A 676 20.93 25.90 -5.48
C SER A 676 22.03 26.94 -5.25
N LEU A 677 21.70 28.07 -4.63
CA LEU A 677 22.68 29.11 -4.32
C LEU A 677 23.70 28.63 -3.28
N ALA A 678 23.26 27.89 -2.25
CA ALA A 678 24.12 27.31 -1.23
C ALA A 678 25.16 26.36 -1.82
N LEU A 679 24.79 25.59 -2.85
CA LEU A 679 25.65 24.56 -3.44
C LEU A 679 26.50 25.03 -4.63
N LYS A 680 26.24 26.22 -5.18
CA LYS A 680 26.86 26.70 -6.44
C LYS A 680 28.39 26.67 -6.44
N HIS A 681 29.00 26.92 -5.28
CA HIS A 681 30.46 26.94 -5.09
C HIS A 681 31.12 25.55 -5.19
N LEU A 682 30.33 24.46 -5.22
CA LEU A 682 30.81 23.08 -5.31
C LEU A 682 30.93 22.54 -6.75
N SER A 683 30.73 23.40 -7.76
CA SER A 683 30.77 23.01 -9.17
C SER A 683 32.08 22.30 -9.55
N ASP A 684 33.22 22.75 -9.01
CA ASP A 684 34.53 22.16 -9.25
C ASP A 684 34.70 20.75 -8.64
N LEU A 685 33.81 20.37 -7.72
CA LEU A 685 33.76 19.03 -7.11
C LEU A 685 32.78 18.09 -7.85
N GLY A 686 32.17 18.56 -8.94
CA GLY A 686 31.17 17.82 -9.71
C GLY A 686 29.78 17.80 -9.08
N VAL A 687 29.49 18.78 -8.22
CA VAL A 687 28.14 19.08 -7.70
C VAL A 687 27.61 20.29 -8.47
N LEU A 688 26.65 20.04 -9.35
CA LEU A 688 26.09 21.01 -10.27
C LEU A 688 24.70 21.45 -9.82
N THR A 689 24.32 22.68 -10.20
CA THR A 689 22.99 23.25 -9.91
C THR A 689 22.36 23.78 -11.19
N ILE A 690 21.06 23.54 -11.37
CA ILE A 690 20.31 24.05 -12.53
C ILE A 690 20.10 25.57 -12.39
N ASN A 691 20.34 26.32 -13.47
CA ASN A 691 20.06 27.75 -13.53
C ASN A 691 18.54 28.01 -13.45
N LYS A 692 18.12 28.93 -12.58
CA LYS A 692 16.71 29.17 -12.22
C LYS A 692 16.37 30.65 -12.37
N ASP A 693 15.21 30.95 -12.94
CA ASP A 693 14.61 32.28 -12.98
C ASP A 693 13.35 32.28 -12.11
N LEU A 694 13.27 33.20 -11.15
CA LEU A 694 12.15 33.29 -10.20
C LEU A 694 11.17 34.38 -10.67
N ARG A 695 9.87 34.06 -10.74
CA ARG A 695 8.81 35.00 -11.07
C ARG A 695 7.70 35.00 -10.04
N ARG A 696 7.15 36.18 -9.77
CA ARG A 696 5.93 36.30 -8.99
C ARG A 696 4.73 36.00 -9.88
N LYS A 697 3.69 35.38 -9.30
CA LYS A 697 2.41 35.17 -9.97
C LYS A 697 1.85 36.46 -10.55
N GLU A 698 1.89 37.55 -9.78
CA GLU A 698 1.40 38.88 -10.19
C GLU A 698 2.13 39.43 -11.44
N ASP A 699 3.44 39.19 -11.55
CA ASP A 699 4.23 39.60 -12.71
C ASP A 699 3.82 38.80 -13.96
N LEU A 700 3.54 37.50 -13.80
CA LEU A 700 3.08 36.63 -14.89
C LEU A 700 1.69 37.04 -15.40
N LEU A 701 0.80 37.48 -14.51
CA LEU A 701 -0.56 37.90 -14.83
C LEU A 701 -0.61 39.32 -15.45
N SER A 702 0.36 40.18 -15.12
CA SER A 702 0.38 41.58 -15.59
C SER A 702 1.14 41.79 -16.90
N MET A 703 2.11 40.92 -17.23
CA MET A 703 2.93 41.05 -18.43
C MET A 703 2.34 40.33 -19.65
N ARG A 704 2.69 40.79 -20.86
CA ARG A 704 2.38 40.03 -22.09
C ARG A 704 3.15 38.71 -22.08
N ILE A 705 2.44 37.58 -22.07
CA ILE A 705 2.99 36.21 -22.00
C ILE A 705 4.08 35.96 -23.05
N GLY A 706 3.92 36.50 -24.27
CA GLY A 706 4.95 36.44 -25.31
C GLY A 706 6.27 37.05 -24.87
N ASN A 707 6.27 38.21 -24.21
CA ASN A 707 7.50 38.85 -23.73
C ASN A 707 8.14 38.04 -22.60
N VAL A 708 7.32 37.49 -21.69
CA VAL A 708 7.78 36.62 -20.60
C VAL A 708 8.50 35.39 -21.17
N TRP A 709 7.89 34.71 -22.14
CA TRP A 709 8.49 33.55 -22.81
C TRP A 709 9.84 33.88 -23.46
N HIS A 710 9.93 34.97 -24.23
CA HIS A 710 11.18 35.37 -24.88
C HIS A 710 12.27 35.71 -23.86
N ASP A 711 11.92 36.41 -22.78
CA ASP A 711 12.87 36.75 -21.71
C ASP A 711 13.38 35.49 -20.99
N LEU A 712 12.49 34.54 -20.68
CA LEU A 712 12.85 33.27 -20.05
C LEU A 712 13.79 32.44 -20.93
N ILE A 713 13.44 32.23 -22.21
CA ILE A 713 14.25 31.47 -23.17
C ILE A 713 15.63 32.12 -23.36
N SER A 714 15.69 33.45 -23.44
CA SER A 714 16.94 34.19 -23.58
C SER A 714 17.83 34.09 -22.34
N LYS A 715 17.26 34.18 -21.13
CA LYS A 715 18.00 34.12 -19.86
C LYS A 715 18.48 32.71 -19.52
N LEU A 716 17.61 31.71 -19.73
CA LEU A 716 17.90 30.31 -19.41
C LEU A 716 18.66 29.59 -20.53
N GLN A 717 18.78 30.19 -21.71
CA GLN A 717 19.51 29.66 -22.87
C GLN A 717 19.06 28.24 -23.25
N CYS A 718 17.74 28.02 -23.31
CA CYS A 718 17.15 26.72 -23.60
C CYS A 718 15.90 26.86 -24.49
N GLU A 719 15.48 25.78 -25.14
CA GLU A 719 14.26 25.76 -25.97
C GLU A 719 13.03 25.26 -25.20
N THR A 720 13.25 24.57 -24.07
CA THR A 720 12.20 23.94 -23.26
C THR A 720 12.47 24.24 -21.80
N ILE A 721 11.42 24.64 -21.08
CA ILE A 721 11.49 25.08 -19.69
C ILE A 721 10.60 24.18 -18.83
N CYS A 722 11.05 23.88 -17.63
CA CYS A 722 10.23 23.33 -16.55
C CYS A 722 9.77 24.48 -15.65
N VAL A 723 8.47 24.57 -15.37
CA VAL A 723 7.90 25.47 -14.36
C VAL A 723 7.50 24.66 -13.13
N LYS A 724 7.78 25.19 -11.93
CA LYS A 724 7.39 24.58 -10.65
C LYS A 724 7.25 25.64 -9.54
N PRO A 725 6.45 25.38 -8.49
CA PRO A 725 6.42 26.25 -7.32
C PRO A 725 7.78 26.31 -6.62
N ALA A 726 8.10 27.46 -6.01
CA ALA A 726 9.38 27.65 -5.33
C ALA A 726 9.48 26.89 -4.00
N ARG A 727 8.36 26.79 -3.26
CA ARG A 727 8.30 26.31 -1.87
C ARG A 727 7.23 25.24 -1.61
N ASP A 728 6.61 24.68 -2.65
CA ASP A 728 5.67 23.56 -2.49
C ASP A 728 6.31 22.23 -2.85
N GLY A 729 5.63 21.13 -2.48
CA GLY A 729 6.08 19.75 -2.67
C GLY A 729 6.43 19.40 -4.13
N CYS A 730 7.13 18.28 -4.28
CA CYS A 730 7.88 17.84 -5.47
C CYS A 730 7.08 17.68 -6.78
N SER A 731 5.74 17.70 -6.73
CA SER A 731 4.88 17.23 -7.82
C SER A 731 3.66 18.10 -8.11
N THR A 732 3.34 19.07 -7.24
CA THR A 732 2.19 19.95 -7.48
C THR A 732 2.64 21.13 -8.33
N GLY A 733 1.92 21.40 -9.42
CA GLY A 733 2.17 22.52 -10.33
C GLY A 733 3.41 22.37 -11.21
N VAL A 734 4.00 21.18 -11.34
CA VAL A 734 5.18 20.97 -12.19
C VAL A 734 4.76 20.73 -13.65
N ALA A 735 5.24 21.56 -14.58
CA ALA A 735 4.89 21.43 -16.00
C ALA A 735 6.07 21.65 -16.94
N ARG A 736 6.13 20.87 -18.03
CA ARG A 736 7.06 21.07 -19.15
C ARG A 736 6.44 22.00 -20.19
N LEU A 737 7.04 23.15 -20.39
CA LEU A 737 6.61 24.17 -21.35
C LEU A 737 7.57 24.17 -22.54
N CYS A 738 7.04 23.99 -23.75
CA CYS A 738 7.83 23.97 -25.00
C CYS A 738 7.54 25.17 -25.89
N CYS A 739 6.46 25.92 -25.62
CA CYS A 739 6.12 27.10 -26.40
C CYS A 739 5.34 28.13 -25.57
N VAL A 740 5.17 29.33 -26.14
CA VAL A 740 4.35 30.40 -25.55
C VAL A 740 2.90 29.98 -25.28
N GLY A 741 2.35 29.06 -26.07
CA GLY A 741 1.00 28.52 -25.87
C GLY A 741 0.88 27.75 -24.56
N ASP A 742 1.89 26.92 -24.24
CA ASP A 742 1.95 26.15 -23.00
C ASP A 742 1.99 27.06 -21.78
N LEU A 743 2.83 28.11 -21.84
CA LEU A 743 2.89 29.12 -20.78
C LEU A 743 1.54 29.83 -20.61
N SER A 744 0.81 30.07 -21.70
CA SER A 744 -0.51 30.69 -21.65
C SER A 744 -1.54 29.81 -20.95
N VAL A 745 -1.53 28.50 -21.22
CA VAL A 745 -2.40 27.53 -20.54
C VAL A 745 -2.08 27.49 -19.03
N TYR A 746 -0.79 27.44 -18.68
CA TYR A 746 -0.36 27.38 -17.29
C TYR A 746 -0.70 28.67 -16.51
N VAL A 747 -0.46 29.86 -17.09
CA VAL A 747 -0.79 31.14 -16.46
C VAL A 747 -2.30 31.29 -16.28
N LYS A 748 -3.10 30.86 -17.26
CA LYS A 748 -4.56 30.84 -17.13
C LYS A 748 -5.02 29.92 -16.00
N ALA A 749 -4.40 28.76 -15.85
CA ALA A 749 -4.69 27.86 -14.74
C ALA A 749 -4.42 28.51 -13.36
N LEU A 750 -3.35 29.31 -13.24
CA LEU A 750 -3.07 30.09 -12.03
C LEU A 750 -4.09 31.21 -11.79
N GLU A 751 -4.53 31.89 -12.86
CA GLU A 751 -5.53 32.96 -12.80
C GLU A 751 -6.90 32.43 -12.35
N ASP A 752 -7.36 31.36 -13.01
CA ASP A 752 -8.65 30.71 -12.76
C ASP A 752 -8.66 29.88 -11.46
N CYS A 753 -7.51 29.79 -10.76
CA CYS A 753 -7.32 28.98 -9.54
C CYS A 753 -7.81 27.53 -9.72
N VAL A 754 -7.60 26.95 -10.90
CA VAL A 754 -8.04 25.58 -11.18
C VAL A 754 -7.22 24.61 -10.35
N LEU A 755 -7.86 23.56 -9.83
CA LEU A 755 -7.18 22.52 -9.08
C LEU A 755 -6.34 21.60 -9.97
N ARG A 756 -6.65 21.53 -11.28
CA ARG A 756 -6.05 20.58 -12.23
C ARG A 756 -5.96 21.15 -13.64
N ILE A 757 -4.83 20.93 -14.31
CA ILE A 757 -4.69 21.08 -15.76
C ILE A 757 -4.98 19.71 -16.41
N PRO A 758 -5.97 19.60 -17.31
CA PRO A 758 -6.31 18.33 -17.96
C PRO A 758 -5.15 17.74 -18.77
N PRO A 759 -5.09 16.41 -18.95
CA PRO A 759 -4.04 15.75 -19.71
C PRO A 759 -4.00 16.25 -21.16
N ASN A 760 -2.79 16.32 -21.74
CA ASN A 760 -2.55 16.78 -23.11
C ASN A 760 -3.12 18.18 -23.44
N SER A 761 -3.24 19.06 -22.44
CA SER A 761 -3.59 20.47 -22.64
C SER A 761 -2.40 21.32 -23.10
N LEU A 762 -1.17 20.82 -22.92
CA LEU A 762 0.08 21.42 -23.38
C LEU A 762 0.58 20.75 -24.66
N SER A 763 1.55 21.36 -25.34
CA SER A 763 2.07 20.94 -26.65
C SER A 763 2.77 19.58 -26.65
N LYS A 764 3.31 19.14 -25.51
CA LYS A 764 3.84 17.79 -25.30
C LYS A 764 2.83 16.95 -24.55
N ALA A 765 2.79 15.65 -24.86
CA ALA A 765 1.89 14.73 -24.16
C ALA A 765 2.22 14.70 -22.66
N HIS A 766 1.19 14.83 -21.83
CA HIS A 766 1.32 14.85 -20.37
C HIS A 766 0.04 14.33 -19.71
N GLY A 767 0.19 13.74 -18.52
CA GLY A 767 -0.94 13.38 -17.66
C GLY A 767 -1.60 14.61 -17.02
N THR A 768 -2.60 14.42 -16.16
CA THR A 768 -3.19 15.51 -15.39
C THR A 768 -2.11 16.19 -14.52
N ILE A 769 -2.10 17.52 -14.47
CA ILE A 769 -1.21 18.28 -13.59
C ILE A 769 -2.04 18.85 -12.45
N GLU A 770 -1.83 18.36 -11.22
CA GLU A 770 -2.44 18.93 -10.02
C GLU A 770 -1.81 20.30 -9.73
N MET A 771 -2.62 21.32 -9.50
CA MET A 771 -2.17 22.69 -9.21
C MET A 771 -2.27 22.98 -7.71
N PRO A 772 -1.35 23.78 -7.12
CA PRO A 772 -1.44 24.12 -5.71
C PRO A 772 -2.67 24.99 -5.42
N ASN A 773 -3.31 24.76 -4.28
CA ASN A 773 -4.44 25.57 -3.80
C ASN A 773 -4.19 26.00 -2.34
N PRO A 774 -4.01 27.31 -2.07
CA PRO A 774 -4.04 28.42 -3.02
C PRO A 774 -2.85 28.39 -4.01
N PRO A 775 -2.97 29.04 -5.19
CA PRO A 775 -1.87 29.11 -6.16
C PRO A 775 -0.62 29.79 -5.58
N PRO A 776 0.59 29.30 -5.91
CA PRO A 776 1.82 29.77 -5.30
C PRO A 776 2.12 31.21 -5.70
N GLU A 777 2.70 31.99 -4.78
CA GLU A 777 3.13 33.36 -5.06
C GLU A 777 4.38 33.40 -5.95
N LEU A 778 5.27 32.41 -5.80
CA LEU A 778 6.58 32.35 -6.43
C LEU A 778 6.74 31.07 -7.25
N LEU A 779 7.11 31.24 -8.52
CA LEU A 779 7.33 30.17 -9.49
C LEU A 779 8.78 30.19 -9.98
N ILE A 780 9.37 29.01 -10.08
CA ILE A 780 10.69 28.78 -10.64
C ILE A 780 10.54 28.29 -12.07
N PHE A 781 11.30 28.91 -12.97
CA PHE A 781 11.51 28.48 -14.34
C PHE A 781 12.95 28.02 -14.51
N GLU A 782 13.14 26.82 -15.03
CA GLU A 782 14.48 26.23 -15.23
C GLU A 782 14.56 25.44 -16.54
N PRO A 783 15.74 25.28 -17.16
CA PRO A 783 15.89 24.42 -18.34
C PRO A 783 15.39 23.00 -18.07
N PHE A 784 14.60 22.45 -18.98
CA PHE A 784 14.24 21.04 -18.92
C PHE A 784 15.46 20.18 -19.23
N ILE A 785 15.86 19.34 -18.27
CA ILE A 785 17.00 18.43 -18.43
C ILE A 785 16.52 17.15 -19.13
N ASN A 786 17.04 16.89 -20.32
CA ASN A 786 16.75 15.63 -21.03
C ASN A 786 17.59 14.51 -20.41
N THR A 787 16.92 13.53 -19.80
CA THR A 787 17.53 12.30 -19.28
C THR A 787 17.34 11.14 -20.23
N ASP A 788 18.19 10.13 -20.12
CA ASP A 788 18.00 8.87 -20.82
C ASP A 788 16.80 8.11 -20.24
N ASN A 789 15.89 7.72 -21.12
CA ASN A 789 14.81 6.82 -20.74
C ASN A 789 15.36 5.40 -20.59
N ILE A 790 15.05 4.79 -19.46
CA ILE A 790 15.31 3.39 -19.19
C ILE A 790 13.98 2.67 -19.29
N ILE A 791 13.92 1.66 -20.16
CA ILE A 791 12.71 0.89 -20.41
C ILE A 791 12.99 -0.54 -20.00
N VAL A 792 12.05 -1.15 -19.27
CA VAL A 792 12.09 -2.59 -18.98
C VAL A 792 11.14 -3.29 -19.94
N SER A 793 11.66 -4.19 -20.77
CA SER A 793 10.86 -5.03 -21.68
C SER A 793 10.89 -6.49 -21.23
N LYS A 794 9.80 -7.24 -21.46
CA LYS A 794 9.72 -8.68 -21.17
C LYS A 794 10.02 -9.48 -22.45
N ASN A 795 11.02 -10.37 -22.41
CA ASN A 795 11.34 -11.33 -23.48
C ASN A 795 11.11 -12.78 -23.00
N GLU A 796 11.21 -13.77 -23.90
CA GLU A 796 11.10 -15.21 -23.59
C GLU A 796 12.08 -15.70 -22.51
N ASN A 797 13.21 -15.00 -22.31
CA ASN A 797 14.24 -15.32 -21.31
C ASN A 797 14.20 -14.42 -20.04
N GLY A 798 13.14 -13.63 -19.85
CA GLY A 798 12.97 -12.73 -18.70
C GLY A 798 12.98 -11.24 -19.05
N HIS A 799 13.06 -10.38 -18.03
CA HIS A 799 13.09 -8.93 -18.20
C HIS A 799 14.45 -8.42 -18.71
N GLN A 800 14.43 -7.54 -19.71
CA GLN A 800 15.60 -6.86 -20.27
C GLN A 800 15.51 -5.36 -20.01
N ILE A 801 16.60 -4.79 -19.50
CA ILE A 801 16.76 -3.33 -19.39
C ILE A 801 17.28 -2.81 -20.73
N LEU A 802 16.52 -1.89 -21.33
CA LEU A 802 16.88 -1.16 -22.54
C LEU A 802 17.25 0.27 -22.16
N TRP A 803 18.48 0.65 -22.48
CA TRP A 803 19.01 1.98 -22.22
C TRP A 803 19.82 2.46 -23.43
N SER A 804 19.44 3.61 -24.00
CA SER A 804 20.05 4.17 -25.22
C SER A 804 21.36 4.89 -24.94
N GLY A 805 21.56 5.40 -23.72
CA GLY A 805 22.79 6.07 -23.32
C GLY A 805 23.11 7.35 -24.09
N GLN A 806 22.12 8.10 -24.57
CA GLN A 806 22.34 9.26 -25.45
C GLN A 806 22.80 10.52 -24.67
N SER A 807 22.07 10.89 -23.63
CA SER A 807 22.38 12.03 -22.76
C SER A 807 23.45 11.68 -21.72
N ARG A 808 23.57 10.40 -21.35
CA ARG A 808 24.40 9.92 -20.22
C ARG A 808 23.93 10.44 -18.86
N TRP A 809 22.77 11.09 -18.78
CA TRP A 809 22.17 11.58 -17.54
C TRP A 809 20.95 10.75 -17.18
N VAL A 810 20.85 10.31 -15.93
CA VAL A 810 19.70 9.56 -15.40
C VAL A 810 19.23 10.19 -14.10
N GLU A 811 17.93 10.16 -13.85
CA GLU A 811 17.34 10.60 -12.59
C GLU A 811 17.60 9.55 -11.51
N ILE A 812 18.04 9.99 -10.34
CA ILE A 812 18.25 9.17 -9.15
C ILE A 812 17.62 9.82 -7.93
N THR A 813 17.18 8.96 -7.02
CA THR A 813 16.79 9.34 -5.67
C THR A 813 17.77 8.71 -4.69
N VAL A 814 18.23 9.47 -3.69
CA VAL A 814 19.21 9.01 -2.71
C VAL A 814 18.81 9.46 -1.30
N GLY A 815 18.59 8.49 -0.42
CA GLY A 815 18.47 8.73 1.02
C GLY A 815 19.82 9.02 1.63
N VAL A 816 19.86 9.99 2.55
CA VAL A 816 21.04 10.28 3.37
C VAL A 816 20.68 10.15 4.84
N ILE A 817 21.56 9.56 5.63
CA ILE A 817 21.39 9.36 7.07
C ILE A 817 22.68 9.71 7.82
N GLY A 818 22.58 10.24 9.03
CA GLY A 818 23.74 10.49 9.90
C GLY A 818 23.61 11.73 10.77
N LYS A 819 24.72 12.12 11.41
CA LYS A 819 24.82 13.34 12.21
C LYS A 819 25.23 14.52 11.33
N GLN A 820 24.95 15.73 11.80
CA GLN A 820 25.46 16.95 11.16
C GLN A 820 26.98 16.86 10.95
N GLY A 821 27.43 17.11 9.71
CA GLY A 821 28.85 17.02 9.32
C GLY A 821 29.37 15.60 9.08
N SER A 822 28.56 14.56 9.29
CA SER A 822 28.90 13.16 9.00
C SER A 822 27.74 12.41 8.32
N MET A 823 26.99 13.08 7.46
CA MET A 823 25.94 12.45 6.66
C MET A 823 26.52 11.44 5.66
N ARG A 824 25.87 10.28 5.56
CA ARG A 824 26.21 9.18 4.66
C ARG A 824 25.08 8.94 3.66
N SER A 825 25.47 8.57 2.45
CA SER A 825 24.51 8.20 1.40
C SER A 825 24.15 6.71 1.49
N LEU A 826 22.86 6.41 1.44
CA LEU A 826 22.38 5.08 1.10
C LEU A 826 22.63 4.81 -0.40
N SER A 827 22.42 3.57 -0.82
CA SER A 827 22.55 3.15 -2.20
C SER A 827 21.55 3.89 -3.08
N PRO A 828 21.99 4.61 -4.13
CA PRO A 828 21.08 5.32 -5.04
C PRO A 828 20.04 4.41 -5.70
N SER A 829 18.89 4.96 -6.03
CA SER A 829 17.83 4.26 -6.77
C SER A 829 17.53 4.97 -8.09
N ILE A 830 17.40 4.21 -9.18
CA ILE A 830 16.81 4.70 -10.43
C ILE A 830 15.36 4.21 -10.51
N THR A 831 14.41 5.12 -10.65
CA THR A 831 13.00 4.79 -10.88
C THR A 831 12.73 4.68 -12.37
N VAL A 832 12.44 3.47 -12.85
CA VAL A 832 12.09 3.21 -14.27
C VAL A 832 10.62 3.47 -14.48
N ARG A 833 10.28 4.44 -15.34
CA ARG A 833 8.90 4.87 -15.63
C ARG A 833 8.18 3.84 -16.52
N GLU A 834 6.90 3.60 -16.26
CA GLU A 834 6.05 2.77 -17.14
C GLU A 834 5.47 3.57 -18.33
N SER A 835 5.16 4.87 -18.16
CA SER A 835 4.77 5.79 -19.26
C SER A 835 4.87 7.29 -18.87
N GLY A 836 5.18 8.19 -19.81
CA GLY A 836 5.09 9.67 -19.64
C GLY A 836 6.41 10.44 -19.40
N ASP A 837 6.37 11.78 -19.57
CA ASP A 837 7.52 12.70 -19.46
C ASP A 837 7.77 13.24 -18.02
N ILE A 838 6.73 13.33 -17.18
CA ILE A 838 6.76 13.78 -15.77
C ILE A 838 5.89 12.82 -14.95
N LEU A 839 6.39 12.36 -13.80
CA LEU A 839 5.63 11.51 -12.85
C LEU A 839 4.47 12.31 -12.25
N SER A 840 3.24 11.79 -12.35
CA SER A 840 2.09 12.41 -11.68
C SER A 840 2.16 12.26 -10.15
N LEU A 841 1.32 13.00 -9.43
CA LEU A 841 1.23 12.93 -7.98
C LEU A 841 0.71 11.54 -7.56
N GLU A 842 -0.35 11.06 -8.22
CA GLU A 842 -0.89 9.72 -8.00
C GLU A 842 0.17 8.63 -8.26
N GLU A 843 1.00 8.80 -9.28
CA GLU A 843 2.05 7.87 -9.65
C GLU A 843 3.19 7.83 -8.61
N LYS A 844 3.58 8.95 -8.00
CA LYS A 844 4.61 8.95 -6.93
C LYS A 844 4.10 8.44 -5.58
N PHE A 845 2.79 8.53 -5.32
CA PHE A 845 2.24 8.36 -3.97
C PHE A 845 1.33 7.13 -3.79
N GLN A 846 0.74 6.58 -4.84
CA GLN A 846 0.03 5.29 -4.78
C GLN A 846 1.00 4.15 -5.01
N GLY A 847 1.84 3.82 -4.01
CA GLY A 847 2.85 2.76 -4.12
C GLY A 847 3.73 2.94 -5.36
N GLY A 848 4.66 3.89 -5.27
CA GLY A 848 5.42 4.50 -6.36
C GLY A 848 5.46 3.74 -7.69
N THR A 849 5.12 4.42 -8.76
CA THR A 849 5.15 3.83 -10.08
C THR A 849 6.54 3.43 -10.51
N GLY A 850 6.58 2.35 -11.28
CA GLY A 850 7.80 1.89 -11.91
C GLY A 850 8.60 0.90 -11.09
N ILE A 851 9.71 0.51 -11.68
CA ILE A 851 10.66 -0.48 -11.14
C ILE A 851 11.80 0.31 -10.48
N ASN A 852 12.04 0.05 -9.19
CA ASN A 852 13.11 0.72 -8.45
C ASN A 852 14.39 -0.12 -8.53
N LEU A 853 15.31 0.31 -9.38
CA LEU A 853 16.63 -0.31 -9.55
C LEU A 853 17.57 0.16 -8.44
N THR A 854 17.71 -0.66 -7.38
CA THR A 854 18.47 -0.33 -6.16
C THR A 854 19.38 -1.50 -5.75
N PRO A 855 20.72 -1.32 -5.69
CA PRO A 855 21.45 -0.22 -6.31
C PRO A 855 21.24 -0.21 -7.84
N PRO A 856 21.61 0.86 -8.55
CA PRO A 856 21.43 0.88 -9.99
C PRO A 856 22.39 -0.11 -10.64
N PRO A 857 21.97 -0.82 -11.70
CA PRO A 857 22.76 -1.90 -12.27
C PRO A 857 24.06 -1.39 -12.88
N SER A 858 25.12 -2.19 -12.76
CA SER A 858 26.47 -1.87 -13.26
C SER A 858 26.55 -1.67 -14.78
N SER A 859 25.52 -2.14 -15.51
CA SER A 859 25.34 -1.91 -16.94
C SER A 859 24.93 -0.47 -17.28
N ILE A 860 24.34 0.27 -16.34
CA ILE A 860 23.96 1.67 -16.50
C ILE A 860 25.02 2.56 -15.89
N ILE A 861 25.31 2.38 -14.59
CA ILE A 861 26.30 3.17 -13.85
C ILE A 861 27.41 2.25 -13.34
N SER A 862 28.66 2.54 -13.71
CA SER A 862 29.79 1.76 -13.19
C SER A 862 29.92 1.90 -11.67
N ASN A 863 30.44 0.87 -10.99
CA ASN A 863 30.66 0.93 -9.54
C ASN A 863 31.53 2.15 -9.14
N GLU A 864 32.50 2.55 -9.96
CA GLU A 864 33.33 3.74 -9.71
C GLU A 864 32.53 5.05 -9.84
N ALA A 865 31.69 5.18 -10.87
CA ALA A 865 30.80 6.33 -11.02
C ALA A 865 29.76 6.39 -9.89
N LEU A 866 29.21 5.25 -9.48
CA LEU A 866 28.27 5.15 -8.38
C LEU A 866 28.90 5.60 -7.05
N GLN A 867 30.13 5.17 -6.75
CA GLN A 867 30.84 5.60 -5.55
C GLN A 867 31.20 7.09 -5.58
N ARG A 868 31.52 7.65 -6.75
CA ARG A 868 31.71 9.10 -6.91
C ARG A 868 30.40 9.87 -6.70
N CYS A 869 29.29 9.35 -7.20
CA CYS A 869 27.95 9.90 -6.95
C CYS A 869 27.62 9.90 -5.45
N LYS A 870 27.77 8.76 -4.75
CA LYS A 870 27.59 8.64 -3.29
C LYS A 870 28.37 9.71 -2.53
N ARG A 871 29.67 9.87 -2.82
CA ARG A 871 30.51 10.91 -2.19
C ARG A 871 30.02 12.33 -2.45
N ARG A 872 29.54 12.63 -3.66
CA ARG A 872 29.01 13.96 -4.01
C ARG A 872 27.68 14.25 -3.30
N ILE A 873 26.82 13.25 -3.18
CA ILE A 873 25.59 13.33 -2.38
C ILE A 873 25.92 13.60 -0.90
N GLU A 874 26.94 12.95 -0.35
CA GLU A 874 27.42 13.22 1.01
C GLU A 874 27.96 14.64 1.15
N ILE A 875 28.71 15.16 0.17
CA ILE A 875 29.18 16.56 0.18
C ILE A 875 27.98 17.52 0.17
N ILE A 876 26.96 17.28 -0.66
CA ILE A 876 25.74 18.07 -0.69
C ILE A 876 25.07 18.08 0.67
N ALA A 877 24.83 16.90 1.25
CA ALA A 877 24.13 16.77 2.53
C ALA A 877 24.86 17.49 3.67
N ASN A 878 26.19 17.33 3.75
CA ASN A 878 26.98 17.98 4.79
C ASN A 878 27.12 19.50 4.57
N THR A 879 27.14 19.97 3.31
CA THR A 879 27.20 21.42 3.01
C THR A 879 25.88 22.13 3.36
N LEU A 880 24.75 21.44 3.20
CA LEU A 880 23.43 21.95 3.59
C LEU A 880 23.14 21.77 5.09
N GLU A 881 24.12 21.28 5.86
CA GLU A 881 23.99 21.02 7.30
C GLU A 881 22.82 20.08 7.63
N LEU A 882 22.55 19.11 6.74
CA LEU A 882 21.56 18.08 7.00
C LEU A 882 22.00 17.19 8.17
N GLU A 883 21.02 16.66 8.89
CA GLU A 883 21.21 15.71 9.98
C GLU A 883 19.97 14.81 10.15
N GLY A 884 20.14 13.69 10.84
CA GLY A 884 19.12 12.66 10.96
C GLY A 884 18.95 11.92 9.63
N PHE A 885 17.98 12.36 8.82
CA PHE A 885 17.69 11.80 7.51
C PHE A 885 17.15 12.84 6.54
N SER A 886 17.34 12.60 5.25
CA SER A 886 16.73 13.38 4.16
C SER A 886 16.72 12.56 2.87
N ARG A 887 15.96 13.01 1.87
CA ARG A 887 15.98 12.45 0.50
C ARG A 887 16.49 13.52 -0.46
N ILE A 888 17.49 13.18 -1.26
CA ILE A 888 18.04 14.05 -2.30
C ILE A 888 17.65 13.46 -3.64
N ASP A 889 16.93 14.25 -4.44
CA ASP A 889 16.57 13.92 -5.81
C ASP A 889 17.53 14.68 -6.74
N ALA A 890 18.15 13.96 -7.66
CA ALA A 890 19.20 14.50 -8.52
C ALA A 890 19.28 13.80 -9.87
N PHE A 891 19.89 14.44 -10.86
CA PHE A 891 20.39 13.76 -12.04
C PHE A 891 21.85 13.36 -11.82
N VAL A 892 22.23 12.17 -12.28
CA VAL A 892 23.61 11.70 -12.26
C VAL A 892 24.13 11.44 -13.66
N ASN A 893 25.34 11.90 -13.94
CA ASN A 893 26.06 11.47 -15.13
C ASN A 893 26.64 10.07 -14.89
N VAL A 894 26.22 9.10 -15.69
CA VAL A 894 26.54 7.68 -15.50
C VAL A 894 28.04 7.33 -15.65
N ASP A 895 28.82 8.20 -16.32
CA ASP A 895 30.25 8.00 -16.58
C ASP A 895 31.12 8.71 -15.55
N SER A 896 30.83 9.99 -15.26
CA SER A 896 31.62 10.81 -14.35
C SER A 896 31.16 10.70 -12.90
N GLY A 897 29.92 10.25 -12.66
CA GLY A 897 29.22 10.29 -11.38
C GLY A 897 28.85 11.71 -10.93
N GLU A 898 28.98 12.72 -11.79
CA GLU A 898 28.63 14.11 -11.45
C GLU A 898 27.15 14.19 -11.13
N VAL A 899 26.80 15.05 -10.16
CA VAL A 899 25.45 15.15 -9.63
C VAL A 899 24.92 16.54 -9.94
N LEU A 900 23.77 16.61 -10.60
CA LEU A 900 23.01 17.83 -10.84
C LEU A 900 21.77 17.81 -9.95
N ILE A 901 21.74 18.66 -8.93
CA ILE A 901 20.69 18.61 -7.90
C ILE A 901 19.34 19.11 -8.42
N ILE A 902 18.27 18.37 -8.11
CA ILE A 902 16.89 18.74 -8.40
C ILE A 902 16.28 19.41 -7.16
N GLU A 903 16.25 18.69 -6.04
CA GLU A 903 15.70 19.14 -4.76
C GLU A 903 16.17 18.28 -3.57
N VAL A 904 15.94 18.79 -2.36
CA VAL A 904 16.21 18.11 -1.09
C VAL A 904 14.93 18.12 -0.27
N ASN A 905 14.50 16.94 0.16
CA ASN A 905 13.33 16.76 1.01
C ASN A 905 13.81 16.44 2.43
N THR A 906 13.47 17.31 3.38
CA THR A 906 13.97 17.22 4.76
C THR A 906 13.12 16.30 5.63
N VAL A 907 11.84 16.12 5.26
CA VAL A 907 10.95 15.11 5.83
C VAL A 907 10.37 14.28 4.68
N PRO A 908 11.15 13.40 4.03
CA PRO A 908 10.67 12.62 2.91
C PRO A 908 9.56 11.63 3.33
N GLY A 909 8.68 11.27 2.38
CA GLY A 909 7.65 10.26 2.59
C GLY A 909 8.22 8.92 3.10
N MET A 910 7.63 8.41 4.18
CA MET A 910 8.02 7.18 4.89
C MET A 910 6.93 6.11 4.83
N THR A 911 6.22 6.02 3.71
CA THR A 911 5.22 4.98 3.46
C THR A 911 5.86 3.58 3.46
N PRO A 912 5.10 2.49 3.66
CA PRO A 912 5.66 1.13 3.72
C PRO A 912 6.46 0.67 2.50
N SER A 913 6.26 1.28 1.31
CA SER A 913 7.02 1.00 0.08
C SER A 913 7.95 2.15 -0.33
N THR A 914 8.29 3.05 0.60
CA THR A 914 9.19 4.16 0.30
C THR A 914 10.52 3.65 -0.23
N VAL A 915 11.07 4.37 -1.22
CA VAL A 915 12.39 4.07 -1.79
C VAL A 915 13.48 4.03 -0.72
N LEU A 916 13.34 4.79 0.38
CA LEU A 916 14.31 4.76 1.48
C LEU A 916 14.42 3.36 2.13
N ILE A 917 13.32 2.61 2.25
CA ILE A 917 13.34 1.23 2.75
C ILE A 917 14.07 0.32 1.76
N HIS A 918 13.84 0.50 0.45
CA HIS A 918 14.55 -0.27 -0.58
C HIS A 918 16.07 -0.04 -0.50
N GLN A 919 16.47 1.21 -0.28
CA GLN A 919 17.88 1.58 -0.16
C GLN A 919 18.50 1.03 1.12
N ALA A 920 17.79 1.13 2.24
CA ALA A 920 18.21 0.56 3.52
C ALA A 920 18.36 -0.98 3.47
N LEU A 921 17.44 -1.67 2.77
CA LEU A 921 17.52 -3.12 2.53
C LEU A 921 18.62 -3.52 1.53
N ALA A 922 19.11 -2.59 0.72
CA ALA A 922 20.20 -2.83 -0.23
C ALA A 922 21.60 -2.59 0.37
N GLU A 923 21.69 -2.03 1.58
CA GLU A 923 22.96 -1.90 2.31
C GLU A 923 23.45 -3.26 2.84
N GLU A 924 24.74 -3.34 3.18
CA GLU A 924 25.35 -4.53 3.77
C GLU A 924 25.90 -4.21 5.17
N PRO A 925 25.33 -4.79 6.26
CA PRO A 925 24.14 -5.65 6.30
C PRO A 925 22.83 -4.88 6.01
N PRO A 926 21.76 -5.56 5.55
CA PRO A 926 20.48 -4.93 5.24
C PRO A 926 19.81 -4.38 6.49
N MET A 927 19.24 -3.18 6.38
CA MET A 927 18.54 -2.50 7.46
C MET A 927 17.02 -2.57 7.24
N TYR A 928 16.37 -3.48 7.96
CA TYR A 928 14.92 -3.67 7.92
C TYR A 928 14.15 -2.49 8.56
N PRO A 929 12.87 -2.27 8.20
CA PRO A 929 12.09 -1.10 8.63
C PRO A 929 12.15 -0.77 10.14
N HIS A 930 11.97 -1.76 11.02
CA HIS A 930 12.08 -1.54 12.48
C HIS A 930 13.44 -0.92 12.86
N GLN A 931 14.54 -1.47 12.34
CA GLN A 931 15.89 -0.98 12.62
C GLN A 931 16.17 0.36 11.92
N PHE A 932 15.62 0.56 10.73
CA PHE A 932 15.74 1.82 10.00
C PHE A 932 15.13 2.97 10.81
N PHE A 933 13.85 2.87 11.19
CA PHE A 933 13.19 3.91 11.98
C PHE A 933 13.80 4.08 13.37
N ARG A 934 14.27 2.98 13.99
CA ARG A 934 15.02 3.06 15.26
C ARG A 934 16.30 3.86 15.11
N THR A 935 17.07 3.62 14.05
CA THR A 935 18.31 4.37 13.77
C THR A 935 18.03 5.86 13.60
N LEU A 936 16.95 6.23 12.91
CA LEU A 936 16.57 7.63 12.74
C LEU A 936 16.22 8.31 14.07
N LEU A 937 15.52 7.59 14.94
CA LEU A 937 15.18 8.06 16.29
C LEU A 937 16.42 8.20 17.18
N ASP A 938 17.33 7.23 17.15
CA ASP A 938 18.56 7.28 17.94
C ASP A 938 19.47 8.44 17.49
N LEU A 939 19.52 8.77 16.19
CA LEU A 939 20.22 9.96 15.70
C LEU A 939 19.66 11.27 16.27
N ALA A 940 18.34 11.37 16.44
CA ALA A 940 17.71 12.55 17.05
C ALA A 940 18.11 12.71 18.53
N LEU A 941 18.28 11.60 19.25
CA LEU A 941 18.70 11.60 20.66
C LEU A 941 20.15 12.04 20.84
N GLU A 942 20.99 11.81 19.83
CA GLU A 942 22.40 12.20 19.85
C GLU A 942 22.62 13.68 19.46
N ARG A 943 21.54 14.40 19.14
CA ARG A 943 21.57 15.83 18.84
C ARG A 943 22.00 16.61 20.09
N ASN A 944 23.03 17.45 19.94
CA ASN A 944 23.39 18.41 20.98
C ASN A 944 22.44 19.61 20.84
N ILE A 945 21.47 19.73 21.74
CA ILE A 945 20.49 20.83 21.75
C ILE A 945 20.85 21.85 22.82
#